data_AF-A0A0L0D1G3-F1
#
_entry.id   AF-A0A0L0D1G3-F1
#
_cell.length_a   1.000
_cell.length_b   1.000
_cell.length_c   1.000
_cell.angle_alpha   90.00
_cell.angle_beta   90.00
_cell.angle_gamma   90.00
#
_symmetry.space_group_name_H-M   'P 1'
#
loop_
_entity.id
_entity.type
_entity.pdbx_description
1 polymer ?
#
loop_
_entity_poly.entity_id
_entity_poly.type
_entity_poly.pdbx_seq_one_letter_code
_entity_poly.pdbx_strand_id
1 'polypeptide(L)'
;MLRLIPTPTLSVTLATAARRLTSDGYLHKTRIPTYKFQDSLPEIPIPELDATLDKYLEAVTPLASPAELKATRAAVEAFRAGPGPKLQAELLASREGVYGSYIADHWLDMYLESRAGLMIHMNPQLTLKPDTRGLDQAERAASLMVSAGRFYRTLRDGHLKPDVFPLSSLGSAWWMKALAAIGKTPVYETLLALAPRSIASKLALGGGLVPLDMSQYAHLFGTTRLPRKDKDELVCALKPGAPEPKHVSVQWGHRFFAIDIMDDAGDVLPFEDVVASIRTVLATDRTPPGSAPVGVCTSVDRDEWATTRELLANAAPGNAAALATIDAALFNVTLEHTAPRDPFEIINEHMDATGLSMHDAVAELKASPATDPFAQLKSFLHGDGTNRWFDKSFTLIVDAAANAAINFEHTWGDGLAVLRFCNEIYADSLASEPRPAADTASITELVFDTSAPELAAAIDSAATAASDVIKSLDYSAAVVPALGSTAIKSHKLSPDSTLQMALQLAYYRMHGKSGSTYEAAAMAYFKEGRTETIRSASIESDAMCATFDDPAATKADKEAAFRAAVAKHSALARDAQTGKGIDRHLFVLRRMAEAAGIDTPLFADDVYQRFATIVVSTSTLPASPALDKGGFGPVSPECFGVGYGITPDAAHFSVTTFGQDTAAFCAAVESALNDIKDAEVEAPLQRLEEGYASVDAVVVVNEHGFPLHASGLPSAGAANAVAKAMNDLSHLARNMVRDIEPDDELLFLRLRCGKTEWVVGAKEDHLVVARQNLRKLHSDIMTRVQSDADAQASHPAEDSPHPERTSLIHSGELDGLASL
;
A
#
# COMPACT_ATOMS: atom_id res chain seq x y z
N MET A 1 1.11 -7.72 -1.94
CA MET A 1 0.18 -6.57 -2.11
C MET A 1 0.51 -5.82 -3.42
N LEU A 2 -0.38 -4.97 -3.94
CA LEU A 2 -0.36 -4.41 -5.30
C LEU A 2 -0.16 -2.90 -5.40
N ARG A 3 0.50 -2.45 -6.47
CA ARG A 3 0.22 -1.16 -7.11
C ARG A 3 -1.15 -1.18 -7.75
N LEU A 4 -2.10 -0.71 -6.95
CA LEU A 4 -3.42 -0.38 -7.44
C LEU A 4 -3.29 0.88 -8.31
N ILE A 5 -3.80 0.73 -9.54
CA ILE A 5 -4.09 1.72 -10.58
C ILE A 5 -3.94 3.17 -10.12
N PRO A 6 -3.29 4.06 -10.91
CA PRO A 6 -3.07 5.46 -10.53
C PRO A 6 -4.36 6.05 -9.98
N THR A 7 -4.38 6.29 -8.67
CA THR A 7 -5.36 7.16 -8.06
C THR A 7 -4.94 8.58 -8.47
N PRO A 8 -5.65 9.30 -9.37
CA PRO A 8 -5.97 10.66 -8.98
C PRO A 8 -6.63 10.50 -7.63
N THR A 9 -6.42 11.47 -6.73
CA THR A 9 -7.25 11.65 -5.56
C THR A 9 -8.59 10.97 -5.78
N LEU A 10 -8.81 9.85 -5.09
CA LEU A 10 -10.12 9.65 -4.51
C LEU A 10 -10.30 10.95 -3.73
N SER A 11 -10.79 12.00 -4.40
CA SER A 11 -11.77 12.87 -3.81
C SER A 11 -13.00 11.99 -3.66
N VAL A 12 -12.86 10.95 -2.84
CA VAL A 12 -13.49 10.89 -1.54
C VAL A 12 -13.35 12.28 -0.89
N THR A 13 -14.05 13.26 -1.46
CA THR A 13 -15.11 13.84 -0.66
C THR A 13 -16.10 12.69 -0.38
N LEU A 14 -15.71 11.73 0.48
CA LEU A 14 -16.57 11.44 1.61
C LEU A 14 -16.45 12.74 2.39
N ALA A 15 -17.25 13.72 1.96
CA ALA A 15 -17.77 14.65 2.92
C ALA A 15 -18.19 13.75 4.09
N THR A 16 -17.80 14.15 5.28
CA THR A 16 -18.25 13.70 6.59
C THR A 16 -19.78 13.73 6.75
N ALA A 17 -20.55 13.74 5.65
CA ALA A 17 -21.91 13.25 5.58
C ALA A 17 -21.90 11.78 6.00
N ALA A 18 -22.18 11.54 7.28
CA ALA A 18 -22.50 10.24 7.84
C ALA A 18 -23.29 9.41 6.81
N ARG A 19 -22.63 8.37 6.26
CA ARG A 19 -23.25 7.49 5.28
C ARG A 19 -24.31 6.71 6.05
N ARG A 20 -25.57 7.11 5.93
CA ARG A 20 -26.68 6.40 6.59
C ARG A 20 -26.89 5.08 5.86
N LEU A 21 -26.81 3.98 6.61
CA LEU A 21 -27.27 2.66 6.18
C LEU A 21 -28.63 2.77 5.50
N THR A 22 -28.88 1.91 4.52
CA THR A 22 -30.25 1.75 4.03
C THR A 22 -31.11 1.20 5.15
N SER A 23 -32.40 1.55 5.20
CA SER A 23 -33.31 1.14 6.28
C SER A 23 -33.45 -0.37 6.44
N ASP A 24 -33.08 -1.12 5.40
CA ASP A 24 -33.10 -2.57 5.32
C ASP A 24 -31.73 -3.22 5.58
N GLY A 25 -30.70 -2.47 5.99
CA GLY A 25 -29.44 -3.02 6.51
C GLY A 25 -28.37 -3.38 5.48
N TYR A 26 -28.42 -2.81 4.28
CA TYR A 26 -27.32 -2.87 3.30
C TYR A 26 -26.41 -1.64 3.45
N LEU A 27 -25.15 -1.77 3.05
CA LEU A 27 -24.22 -0.63 3.00
C LEU A 27 -24.70 0.44 2.03
N HIS A 28 -25.20 -0.01 0.88
CA HIS A 28 -25.89 0.77 -0.14
C HIS A 28 -26.59 -0.18 -1.12
N LYS A 29 -27.47 0.37 -1.97
CA LYS A 29 -28.02 -0.34 -3.11
C LYS A 29 -27.62 0.32 -4.42
N THR A 30 -26.84 -0.40 -5.22
CA THR A 30 -26.46 0.03 -6.56
C THR A 30 -27.65 0.01 -7.51
N ARG A 31 -27.67 0.94 -8.48
CA ARG A 31 -28.59 0.88 -9.63
C ARG A 31 -28.08 -0.05 -10.73
N ILE A 32 -26.75 -0.12 -10.89
CA ILE A 32 -26.09 -0.99 -11.86
C ILE A 32 -25.78 -2.31 -11.14
N PRO A 33 -26.32 -3.46 -11.59
CA PRO A 33 -26.07 -4.75 -10.94
C PRO A 33 -24.58 -5.00 -10.70
N THR A 34 -24.19 -5.54 -9.54
CA THR A 34 -22.78 -5.68 -9.11
C THR A 34 -21.88 -6.26 -10.21
N TYR A 35 -22.30 -7.34 -10.85
CA TYR A 35 -21.52 -8.04 -11.87
C TYR A 35 -21.87 -7.64 -13.31
N LYS A 36 -22.46 -6.46 -13.53
CA LYS A 36 -22.99 -6.05 -14.84
C LYS A 36 -21.95 -6.09 -15.97
N PHE A 37 -20.71 -5.76 -15.64
CA PHE A 37 -19.62 -5.56 -16.59
C PHE A 37 -18.82 -6.84 -16.89
N GLN A 38 -18.98 -7.89 -16.08
CA GLN A 38 -18.06 -9.03 -16.04
C GLN A 38 -18.06 -9.92 -17.30
N ASP A 39 -19.10 -9.83 -18.15
CA ASP A 39 -19.24 -10.63 -19.38
C ASP A 39 -18.76 -9.89 -20.64
N SER A 40 -18.31 -8.63 -20.48
CA SER A 40 -17.83 -7.81 -21.60
C SER A 40 -16.54 -7.05 -21.29
N LEU A 41 -15.86 -7.41 -20.21
CA LEU A 41 -14.49 -6.96 -19.95
C LEU A 41 -13.56 -7.41 -21.09
N PRO A 42 -12.55 -6.61 -21.44
CA PRO A 42 -11.52 -7.02 -22.39
C PRO A 42 -10.74 -8.22 -21.84
N GLU A 43 -10.23 -9.08 -22.71
CA GLU A 43 -9.29 -10.13 -22.33
C GLU A 43 -7.88 -9.56 -22.19
N ILE A 44 -7.06 -10.20 -21.36
CA ILE A 44 -5.64 -9.82 -21.22
C ILE A 44 -4.96 -10.13 -22.56
N PRO A 45 -4.28 -9.17 -23.19
CA PRO A 45 -3.53 -9.46 -24.40
C PRO A 45 -2.36 -10.41 -24.09
N ILE A 46 -2.11 -11.37 -24.97
CA ILE A 46 -0.85 -12.14 -24.97
C ILE A 46 0.17 -11.30 -25.75
N PRO A 47 1.30 -10.90 -25.16
CA PRO A 47 2.32 -10.14 -25.88
C PRO A 47 2.94 -10.93 -27.03
N GLU A 48 3.45 -10.22 -28.03
CA GLU A 48 4.28 -10.82 -29.07
C GLU A 48 5.58 -11.38 -28.47
N LEU A 49 5.95 -12.59 -28.87
CA LEU A 49 7.14 -13.29 -28.35
C LEU A 49 8.40 -12.43 -28.49
N ASP A 50 8.65 -11.88 -29.67
CA ASP A 50 9.85 -11.07 -29.93
C ASP A 50 9.92 -9.84 -29.02
N ALA A 51 8.78 -9.17 -28.80
CA ALA A 51 8.71 -8.01 -27.92
C ALA A 51 8.97 -8.41 -26.46
N THR A 52 8.48 -9.57 -26.01
CA THR A 52 8.78 -10.10 -24.67
C THR A 52 10.26 -10.42 -24.50
N LEU A 53 10.89 -11.05 -25.50
CA LEU A 53 12.31 -11.42 -25.45
C LEU A 53 13.24 -10.21 -25.47
N ASP A 54 12.92 -9.19 -26.28
CA ASP A 54 13.70 -7.95 -26.34
C ASP A 54 13.61 -7.18 -25.02
N LYS A 55 12.40 -7.05 -24.45
CA LYS A 55 12.19 -6.44 -23.14
C LYS A 55 12.83 -7.23 -22.01
N TYR A 56 12.86 -8.55 -22.11
CA TYR A 56 13.58 -9.40 -21.15
C TYR A 56 15.08 -9.08 -21.14
N LEU A 57 15.71 -8.96 -22.32
CA LEU A 57 17.11 -8.55 -22.43
C LEU A 57 17.37 -7.16 -21.83
N GLU A 58 16.46 -6.20 -22.02
CA GLU A 58 16.54 -4.90 -21.33
C GLU A 58 16.48 -5.06 -19.80
N ALA A 59 15.51 -5.83 -19.30
CA ALA A 59 15.27 -5.99 -17.87
C ALA A 59 16.42 -6.70 -17.14
N VAL A 60 17.14 -7.61 -17.82
CA VAL A 60 18.27 -8.33 -17.21
C VAL A 60 19.62 -7.68 -17.42
N THR A 61 19.73 -6.70 -18.32
CA THR A 61 20.97 -5.94 -18.54
C THR A 61 21.60 -5.40 -17.24
N PRO A 62 20.86 -4.74 -16.33
CA PRO A 62 21.44 -4.24 -15.07
C PRO A 62 21.79 -5.37 -14.07
N LEU A 63 21.36 -6.61 -14.33
CA LEU A 63 21.58 -7.76 -13.45
C LEU A 63 22.78 -8.62 -13.90
N ALA A 64 23.39 -8.31 -15.04
CA ALA A 64 24.38 -9.17 -15.70
C ALA A 64 25.68 -8.43 -16.02
N SER A 65 26.80 -9.12 -15.84
CA SER A 65 28.08 -8.70 -16.41
C SER A 65 28.04 -8.76 -17.94
N PRO A 66 28.94 -8.06 -18.66
CA PRO A 66 28.98 -8.11 -20.12
C PRO A 66 29.16 -9.52 -20.70
N ALA A 67 29.87 -10.41 -19.99
CA ALA A 67 30.07 -11.80 -20.40
C ALA A 67 28.81 -12.64 -20.21
N GLU A 68 28.14 -12.50 -19.06
CA GLU A 68 26.85 -13.15 -18.79
C GLU A 68 25.79 -12.67 -19.79
N LEU A 69 25.67 -11.36 -20.02
CA LEU A 69 24.68 -10.81 -20.95
C LEU A 69 24.88 -11.32 -22.39
N LYS A 70 26.13 -11.58 -22.81
CA LYS A 70 26.42 -12.21 -24.10
C LYS A 70 25.89 -13.65 -24.16
N ALA A 71 26.05 -14.42 -23.09
CA ALA A 71 25.51 -15.78 -22.99
C ALA A 71 23.98 -15.77 -22.97
N THR A 72 23.37 -14.90 -22.17
CA THR A 72 21.90 -14.73 -22.12
C THR A 72 21.33 -14.33 -23.48
N ARG A 73 21.99 -13.43 -24.23
CA ARG A 73 21.59 -13.10 -25.61
C ARG A 73 21.62 -14.33 -26.52
N ALA A 74 22.64 -15.18 -26.42
CA ALA A 74 22.68 -16.41 -27.19
C ALA A 74 21.55 -17.38 -26.80
N ALA A 75 21.23 -17.50 -25.51
CA ALA A 75 20.13 -18.31 -25.02
C ALA A 75 18.75 -17.79 -25.49
N VAL A 76 18.56 -16.47 -25.47
CA VAL A 76 17.35 -15.80 -26.00
C VAL A 76 17.20 -16.06 -27.50
N GLU A 77 18.26 -15.90 -28.29
CA GLU A 77 18.20 -16.17 -29.74
C GLU A 77 17.96 -17.65 -30.05
N ALA A 78 18.53 -18.57 -29.25
CA ALA A 78 18.24 -20.00 -29.36
C ALA A 78 16.76 -20.30 -29.04
N PHE A 79 16.18 -19.65 -28.04
CA PHE A 79 14.76 -19.77 -27.72
C PHE A 79 13.88 -19.18 -28.83
N ARG A 80 14.24 -17.99 -29.34
CA ARG A 80 13.56 -17.27 -30.44
C ARG A 80 13.52 -18.10 -31.71
N ALA A 81 14.62 -18.76 -32.08
CA ALA A 81 14.73 -19.58 -33.28
C ALA A 81 14.27 -21.04 -33.08
N GLY A 82 14.11 -21.49 -31.83
CA GLY A 82 13.83 -22.88 -31.47
C GLY A 82 12.43 -23.07 -30.89
N PRO A 83 12.30 -23.41 -29.60
CA PRO A 83 11.01 -23.80 -29.01
C PRO A 83 10.04 -22.64 -28.78
N GLY A 84 10.52 -21.38 -28.70
CA GLY A 84 9.70 -20.21 -28.38
C GLY A 84 8.48 -20.02 -29.29
N PRO A 85 8.63 -19.97 -30.63
CA PRO A 85 7.50 -19.79 -31.55
C PRO A 85 6.46 -20.91 -31.45
N LYS A 86 6.86 -22.14 -31.16
CA LYS A 86 5.95 -23.27 -30.98
C LYS A 86 5.12 -23.10 -29.70
N LEU A 87 5.77 -22.78 -28.58
CA LEU A 87 5.11 -22.52 -27.30
C LEU A 87 4.15 -21.33 -27.39
N GLN A 88 4.56 -20.25 -28.08
CA GLN A 88 3.71 -19.09 -28.37
C GLN A 88 2.45 -19.50 -29.14
N ALA A 89 2.61 -20.29 -30.21
CA ALA A 89 1.49 -20.73 -31.03
C ALA A 89 0.54 -21.64 -30.25
N GLU A 90 1.07 -22.53 -29.41
CA GLU A 90 0.26 -23.37 -28.50
C GLU A 90 -0.50 -22.53 -27.47
N LEU A 91 0.13 -21.50 -26.90
CA LEU A 91 -0.52 -20.58 -25.96
C LEU A 91 -1.68 -19.84 -26.65
N LEU A 92 -1.44 -19.27 -27.83
CA LEU A 92 -2.47 -18.59 -28.61
C LEU A 92 -3.62 -19.53 -28.99
N ALA A 93 -3.30 -20.74 -29.44
CA ALA A 93 -4.30 -21.76 -29.79
C ALA A 93 -5.13 -22.19 -28.58
N SER A 94 -4.54 -22.28 -27.39
CA SER A 94 -5.29 -22.61 -26.16
C SER A 94 -6.30 -21.53 -25.75
N ARG A 95 -6.18 -20.32 -26.32
CA ARG A 95 -7.10 -19.19 -26.10
C ARG A 95 -8.12 -18.99 -27.20
N GLU A 96 -8.03 -19.69 -28.32
CA GLU A 96 -8.98 -19.51 -29.42
C GLU A 96 -10.39 -19.95 -29.01
N GLY A 97 -11.34 -19.00 -29.03
CA GLY A 97 -12.74 -19.26 -28.64
C GLY A 97 -12.98 -19.39 -27.13
N VAL A 98 -11.96 -19.20 -26.28
CA VAL A 98 -12.05 -19.29 -24.82
C VAL A 98 -12.03 -17.89 -24.21
N TYR A 99 -13.18 -17.40 -23.75
CA TYR A 99 -13.28 -16.11 -23.08
C TYR A 99 -12.74 -16.19 -21.64
N GLY A 100 -11.68 -15.47 -21.32
CA GLY A 100 -11.11 -15.46 -19.96
C GLY A 100 -9.65 -15.00 -19.88
N SER A 101 -8.95 -15.45 -18.84
CA SER A 101 -7.53 -15.12 -18.63
C SER A 101 -6.61 -16.28 -19.03
N TYR A 102 -5.50 -15.99 -19.72
CA TYR A 102 -4.46 -17.00 -20.01
C TYR A 102 -3.57 -17.29 -18.80
N ILE A 103 -3.60 -16.44 -17.77
CA ILE A 103 -2.68 -16.51 -16.62
C ILE A 103 -3.37 -16.95 -15.32
N ALA A 104 -4.69 -16.79 -15.19
CA ALA A 104 -5.39 -16.97 -13.93
C ALA A 104 -5.16 -18.36 -13.29
N ASP A 105 -5.36 -19.44 -14.07
CA ASP A 105 -5.19 -20.81 -13.57
C ASP A 105 -3.73 -21.14 -13.27
N HIS A 106 -2.80 -20.77 -14.17
CA HIS A 106 -1.37 -20.98 -13.94
C HIS A 106 -0.85 -20.24 -12.70
N TRP A 107 -1.39 -19.04 -12.44
CA TRP A 107 -1.03 -18.22 -11.28
C TRP A 107 -1.64 -18.76 -9.98
N LEU A 108 -2.89 -19.21 -10.03
CA LEU A 108 -3.54 -19.91 -8.91
C LEU A 108 -2.76 -21.19 -8.55
N ASP A 109 -2.41 -21.98 -9.55
CA ASP A 109 -1.67 -23.23 -9.38
C ASP A 109 -0.30 -23.00 -8.76
N MET A 110 0.42 -21.94 -9.14
CA MET A 110 1.71 -21.60 -8.52
C MET A 110 1.59 -21.42 -7.00
N TYR A 111 0.53 -20.74 -6.53
CA TYR A 111 0.31 -20.56 -5.11
C TYR A 111 -0.13 -21.85 -4.42
N LEU A 112 -1.03 -22.62 -5.06
CA LEU A 112 -1.52 -23.88 -4.51
C LEU A 112 -0.43 -24.97 -4.48
N GLU A 113 0.53 -24.97 -5.40
CA GLU A 113 1.66 -25.91 -5.44
C GLU A 113 2.78 -25.52 -4.47
N SER A 114 2.88 -24.24 -4.07
CA SER A 114 3.84 -23.82 -3.05
C SER A 114 3.64 -24.57 -1.73
N ARG A 115 4.74 -25.12 -1.19
CA ARG A 115 4.77 -25.88 0.08
C ARG A 115 5.21 -25.04 1.28
N ALA A 116 5.67 -23.81 1.06
CA ALA A 116 6.02 -22.90 2.16
C ALA A 116 4.80 -22.63 3.06
N GLY A 117 5.04 -22.49 4.37
CA GLY A 117 3.98 -22.13 5.32
C GLY A 117 3.35 -20.77 4.99
N LEU A 118 2.06 -20.61 5.29
CA LEU A 118 1.32 -19.40 4.89
C LEU A 118 1.73 -18.17 5.72
N MET A 119 2.02 -18.40 7.01
CA MET A 119 2.50 -17.37 7.92
C MET A 119 3.79 -16.75 7.39
N ILE A 120 3.84 -15.41 7.32
CA ILE A 120 4.98 -14.61 6.82
C ILE A 120 5.23 -14.76 5.32
N HIS A 121 5.36 -15.99 4.78
CA HIS A 121 5.77 -16.20 3.40
C HIS A 121 4.71 -15.81 2.37
N MET A 122 3.42 -16.02 2.68
CA MET A 122 2.32 -15.73 1.75
C MET A 122 1.38 -14.65 2.28
N ASN A 123 0.91 -14.78 3.52
CA ASN A 123 -0.14 -13.94 4.07
C ASN A 123 0.40 -12.56 4.48
N PRO A 124 -0.06 -11.47 3.86
CA PRO A 124 0.27 -10.12 4.30
C PRO A 124 -0.73 -9.62 5.35
N GLN A 125 -0.44 -8.47 5.97
CA GLN A 125 -1.33 -7.79 6.90
C GLN A 125 -1.61 -6.34 6.50
N LEU A 126 -2.84 -5.89 6.73
CA LEU A 126 -3.31 -4.50 6.59
C LEU A 126 -3.80 -3.98 7.93
N THR A 127 -3.16 -2.95 8.45
CA THR A 127 -3.55 -2.29 9.69
C THR A 127 -4.67 -1.28 9.40
N LEU A 128 -5.81 -1.43 10.07
CA LEU A 128 -6.91 -0.47 10.02
C LEU A 128 -6.56 0.74 10.90
N LYS A 129 -7.02 1.92 10.50
CA LYS A 129 -6.91 3.10 11.35
C LYS A 129 -7.67 2.89 12.67
N PRO A 130 -7.21 3.51 13.78
CA PRO A 130 -7.92 3.47 15.04
C PRO A 130 -9.36 3.98 14.95
N ASP A 131 -10.20 3.53 15.89
CA ASP A 131 -11.52 4.09 16.14
C ASP A 131 -11.42 5.18 17.22
N THR A 132 -11.86 6.40 16.92
CA THR A 132 -11.71 7.53 17.85
C THR A 132 -12.83 7.59 18.89
N ARG A 133 -13.81 6.67 18.87
CA ARG A 133 -14.94 6.66 19.80
C ARG A 133 -14.64 5.99 21.14
N GLY A 134 -13.46 5.39 21.31
CA GLY A 134 -13.04 4.76 22.56
C GLY A 134 -13.74 3.43 22.86
N LEU A 135 -14.01 2.64 21.82
CA LEU A 135 -14.59 1.30 21.96
C LEU A 135 -13.62 0.34 22.66
N ASP A 136 -14.14 -0.57 23.47
CA ASP A 136 -13.36 -1.70 23.97
C ASP A 136 -13.10 -2.76 22.86
N GLN A 137 -12.26 -3.75 23.15
CA GLN A 137 -11.94 -4.83 22.20
C GLN A 137 -13.20 -5.56 21.69
N ALA A 138 -14.17 -5.84 22.56
CA ALA A 138 -15.38 -6.57 22.20
C ALA A 138 -16.28 -5.73 21.30
N GLU A 139 -16.47 -4.46 21.64
CA GLU A 139 -17.25 -3.49 20.89
C GLU A 139 -16.64 -3.22 19.51
N ARG A 140 -15.31 -3.08 19.43
CA ARG A 140 -14.63 -2.90 18.14
C ARG A 140 -14.72 -4.14 17.27
N ALA A 141 -14.50 -5.34 17.83
CA ALA A 141 -14.63 -6.59 17.11
C ALA A 141 -16.06 -6.78 16.59
N ALA A 142 -17.08 -6.58 17.42
CA ALA A 142 -18.48 -6.67 17.01
C ALA A 142 -18.82 -5.65 15.92
N SER A 143 -18.34 -4.40 16.04
CA SER A 143 -18.58 -3.35 15.06
C SER A 143 -18.06 -3.76 13.67
N LEU A 144 -16.82 -4.23 13.61
CA LEU A 144 -16.19 -4.68 12.36
C LEU A 144 -16.84 -5.98 11.84
N MET A 145 -17.22 -6.92 12.71
CA MET A 145 -17.93 -8.14 12.33
C MET A 145 -19.30 -7.86 11.71
N VAL A 146 -20.09 -6.98 12.32
CA VAL A 146 -21.40 -6.57 11.79
C VAL A 146 -21.25 -5.84 10.46
N SER A 147 -20.28 -4.91 10.35
CA SER A 147 -19.99 -4.23 9.08
C SER A 147 -19.52 -5.20 7.99
N ALA A 148 -18.73 -6.22 8.34
CA ALA A 148 -18.33 -7.29 7.43
C ALA A 148 -19.53 -8.13 6.98
N GLY A 149 -20.45 -8.47 7.89
CA GLY A 149 -21.72 -9.14 7.58
C GLY A 149 -22.59 -8.31 6.63
N ARG A 150 -22.67 -6.98 6.83
CA ARG A 150 -23.40 -6.07 5.91
C ARG A 150 -22.73 -5.98 4.55
N PHE A 151 -21.40 -5.97 4.49
CA PHE A 151 -20.67 -6.06 3.23
C PHE A 151 -20.98 -7.38 2.51
N TYR A 152 -20.89 -8.52 3.21
CA TYR A 152 -21.21 -9.84 2.68
C TYR A 152 -22.62 -9.86 2.08
N ARG A 153 -23.63 -9.44 2.85
CA ARG A 153 -25.02 -9.35 2.40
C ARG A 153 -25.18 -8.44 1.16
N THR A 154 -24.53 -7.27 1.18
CA THR A 154 -24.54 -6.33 0.04
C THR A 154 -23.93 -6.94 -1.22
N LEU A 155 -22.87 -7.74 -1.09
CA LEU A 155 -22.23 -8.45 -2.19
C LEU A 155 -23.09 -9.62 -2.70
N ARG A 156 -23.52 -10.50 -1.79
CA ARG A 156 -24.36 -11.69 -2.06
C ARG A 156 -25.62 -11.32 -2.84
N ASP A 157 -26.31 -10.27 -2.39
CA ASP A 157 -27.60 -9.86 -2.95
C ASP A 157 -27.45 -8.97 -4.20
N GLY A 158 -26.24 -8.80 -4.72
CA GLY A 158 -25.97 -8.04 -5.95
C GLY A 158 -26.24 -6.53 -5.81
N HIS A 159 -26.12 -6.01 -4.59
CA HIS A 159 -26.34 -4.60 -4.24
C HIS A 159 -25.04 -3.79 -4.15
N LEU A 160 -23.88 -4.44 -4.12
CA LEU A 160 -22.58 -3.77 -4.11
C LEU A 160 -22.37 -3.03 -5.43
N LYS A 161 -21.97 -1.76 -5.37
CA LYS A 161 -21.62 -0.98 -6.56
C LYS A 161 -20.47 -1.68 -7.31
N PRO A 162 -20.59 -1.88 -8.64
CA PRO A 162 -19.51 -2.42 -9.45
C PRO A 162 -18.24 -1.58 -9.27
N ASP A 163 -17.09 -2.24 -9.28
CA ASP A 163 -15.81 -1.55 -9.29
C ASP A 163 -15.59 -0.89 -10.67
N VAL A 164 -15.51 0.43 -10.67
CA VAL A 164 -15.26 1.26 -11.85
C VAL A 164 -14.28 2.39 -11.49
N PHE A 165 -13.39 2.73 -12.42
CA PHE A 165 -12.57 3.94 -12.33
C PHE A 165 -13.02 4.99 -13.34
N PRO A 166 -12.98 6.29 -12.99
CA PRO A 166 -13.23 7.33 -13.97
C PRO A 166 -12.07 7.38 -14.96
N LEU A 167 -12.34 7.49 -16.26
CA LEU A 167 -11.30 7.56 -17.30
C LEU A 167 -10.30 8.71 -17.07
N SER A 168 -10.74 9.78 -16.40
CA SER A 168 -9.90 10.89 -15.96
C SER A 168 -8.80 10.48 -14.96
N SER A 169 -8.82 9.26 -14.41
CA SER A 169 -7.71 8.71 -13.62
C SER A 169 -6.54 8.25 -14.47
N LEU A 170 -6.78 7.95 -15.75
CA LEU A 170 -5.75 7.49 -16.68
C LEU A 170 -5.06 8.65 -17.42
N GLY A 171 -5.58 9.87 -17.30
CA GLY A 171 -4.96 11.05 -17.90
C GLY A 171 -5.73 12.35 -17.65
N SER A 172 -5.08 13.48 -17.95
CA SER A 172 -5.55 14.83 -17.61
C SER A 172 -6.34 15.54 -18.72
N ALA A 173 -6.51 14.91 -19.89
CA ALA A 173 -7.17 15.55 -21.04
C ALA A 173 -8.62 15.94 -20.73
N TRP A 174 -9.02 17.15 -21.16
CA TRP A 174 -10.33 17.73 -20.85
C TRP A 174 -11.50 16.84 -21.29
N TRP A 175 -11.38 16.16 -22.44
CA TRP A 175 -12.42 15.29 -22.97
C TRP A 175 -12.65 14.04 -22.09
N MET A 176 -11.61 13.53 -21.42
CA MET A 176 -11.74 12.40 -20.48
C MET A 176 -12.53 12.82 -19.23
N LYS A 177 -12.29 14.03 -18.72
CA LYS A 177 -13.06 14.59 -17.59
C LYS A 177 -14.53 14.82 -17.96
N ALA A 178 -14.77 15.36 -19.15
CA ALA A 178 -16.13 15.57 -19.66
C ALA A 178 -16.90 14.25 -19.81
N LEU A 179 -16.28 13.21 -20.38
CA LEU A 179 -16.88 11.88 -20.48
C LEU A 179 -17.15 11.27 -19.10
N ALA A 180 -16.19 11.30 -18.18
CA ALA A 180 -16.37 10.74 -16.84
C ALA A 180 -17.51 11.42 -16.05
N ALA A 181 -17.81 12.69 -16.32
CA ALA A 181 -18.96 13.38 -15.74
C ALA A 181 -20.31 12.81 -16.26
N ILE A 182 -20.38 12.40 -17.53
CA ILE A 182 -21.56 11.73 -18.11
C ILE A 182 -21.82 10.40 -17.38
N GLY A 183 -20.76 9.64 -17.15
CA GLY A 183 -20.78 8.36 -16.43
C GLY A 183 -21.43 8.41 -15.04
N LYS A 184 -21.36 9.57 -14.38
CA LYS A 184 -21.90 9.79 -13.01
C LYS A 184 -23.36 10.23 -12.98
N THR A 185 -24.01 10.40 -14.14
CA THR A 185 -25.39 10.87 -14.17
C THR A 185 -26.38 9.73 -13.89
N PRO A 186 -27.45 9.97 -13.11
CA PRO A 186 -28.52 8.99 -12.86
C PRO A 186 -29.12 8.36 -14.12
N VAL A 187 -29.19 9.14 -15.20
CA VAL A 187 -29.70 8.70 -16.51
C VAL A 187 -28.73 7.69 -17.14
N TYR A 188 -27.44 7.96 -17.09
CA TYR A 188 -26.43 7.06 -17.64
C TYR A 188 -26.33 5.76 -16.85
N GLU A 189 -26.40 5.83 -15.51
CA GLU A 189 -26.46 4.62 -14.68
C GLU A 189 -27.68 3.75 -15.02
N THR A 190 -28.83 4.36 -15.31
CA THR A 190 -30.04 3.63 -15.73
C THR A 190 -29.84 2.97 -17.10
N LEU A 191 -29.20 3.67 -18.04
CA LEU A 191 -28.84 3.11 -19.35
C LEU A 191 -27.89 1.92 -19.21
N LEU A 192 -26.85 2.03 -18.37
CA LEU A 192 -25.93 0.93 -18.08
C LEU A 192 -26.63 -0.24 -17.39
N ALA A 193 -27.56 0.03 -16.46
CA ALA A 193 -28.33 -1.01 -15.79
C ALA A 193 -29.20 -1.82 -16.76
N LEU A 194 -29.77 -1.17 -17.79
CA LEU A 194 -30.61 -1.82 -18.81
C LEU A 194 -29.82 -2.47 -19.96
N ALA A 195 -28.59 -2.05 -20.21
CA ALA A 195 -27.77 -2.56 -21.31
C ALA A 195 -27.56 -4.09 -21.24
N PRO A 196 -27.48 -4.84 -22.34
CA PRO A 196 -27.07 -6.25 -22.30
C PRO A 196 -25.66 -6.42 -21.67
N ARG A 197 -25.46 -7.47 -20.85
CA ARG A 197 -24.18 -7.74 -20.18
C ARG A 197 -23.00 -7.88 -21.15
N SER A 198 -23.26 -8.38 -22.37
CA SER A 198 -22.29 -8.57 -23.46
C SER A 198 -21.73 -7.27 -24.07
N ILE A 199 -22.33 -6.11 -23.78
CA ILE A 199 -21.83 -4.80 -24.27
C ILE A 199 -21.65 -3.76 -23.16
N ALA A 200 -22.00 -4.11 -21.92
CA ALA A 200 -22.08 -3.16 -20.81
C ALA A 200 -20.75 -2.46 -20.52
N SER A 201 -19.62 -3.16 -20.58
CA SER A 201 -18.29 -2.58 -20.32
C SER A 201 -17.85 -1.62 -21.42
N LYS A 202 -18.18 -1.94 -22.68
CA LYS A 202 -17.91 -1.06 -23.83
C LYS A 202 -18.72 0.23 -23.72
N LEU A 203 -19.99 0.12 -23.31
CA LEU A 203 -20.82 1.29 -23.03
C LEU A 203 -20.24 2.09 -21.86
N ALA A 204 -19.92 1.45 -20.73
CA ALA A 204 -19.31 2.13 -19.58
C ALA A 204 -18.08 2.96 -20.00
N LEU A 205 -17.19 2.38 -20.81
CA LEU A 205 -16.01 3.06 -21.33
C LEU A 205 -16.35 4.28 -22.20
N GLY A 206 -17.37 4.17 -23.06
CA GLY A 206 -17.91 5.29 -23.84
C GLY A 206 -18.46 6.44 -22.99
N GLY A 207 -18.83 6.18 -21.73
CA GLY A 207 -19.22 7.17 -20.73
C GLY A 207 -18.11 7.52 -19.74
N GLY A 208 -16.86 7.22 -20.09
CA GLY A 208 -15.70 7.54 -19.25
C GLY A 208 -15.62 6.75 -17.95
N LEU A 209 -16.20 5.55 -17.87
CA LEU A 209 -16.06 4.62 -16.75
C LEU A 209 -15.29 3.39 -17.22
N VAL A 210 -14.25 3.01 -16.50
CA VAL A 210 -13.42 1.82 -16.76
C VAL A 210 -13.80 0.75 -15.74
N PRO A 211 -14.62 -0.26 -16.11
CA PRO A 211 -14.97 -1.33 -15.20
C PRO A 211 -13.79 -2.24 -14.88
N LEU A 212 -13.85 -2.84 -13.70
CA LEU A 212 -12.87 -3.81 -13.25
C LEU A 212 -13.47 -5.20 -13.12
N ASP A 213 -12.60 -6.19 -13.17
CA ASP A 213 -12.88 -7.56 -12.79
C ASP A 213 -13.24 -7.65 -11.31
N MET A 214 -14.29 -8.40 -11.02
CA MET A 214 -14.77 -8.68 -9.67
C MET A 214 -14.87 -10.20 -9.41
N SER A 215 -14.22 -11.04 -10.21
CA SER A 215 -14.30 -12.50 -10.08
C SER A 215 -13.79 -12.98 -8.72
N GLN A 216 -12.78 -12.31 -8.16
CA GLN A 216 -12.15 -12.66 -6.88
C GLN A 216 -13.04 -12.38 -5.66
N TYR A 217 -14.06 -11.54 -5.78
CA TYR A 217 -14.95 -11.20 -4.65
C TYR A 217 -15.71 -12.41 -4.12
N ALA A 218 -15.95 -13.42 -4.96
CA ALA A 218 -16.60 -14.67 -4.57
C ALA A 218 -15.80 -15.47 -3.53
N HIS A 219 -14.49 -15.18 -3.39
CA HIS A 219 -13.60 -15.88 -2.46
C HIS A 219 -13.32 -15.10 -1.17
N LEU A 220 -13.90 -13.90 -1.01
CA LEU A 220 -13.69 -13.11 0.19
C LEU A 220 -14.31 -13.80 1.43
N PHE A 221 -15.51 -14.36 1.28
CA PHE A 221 -16.25 -15.02 2.36
C PHE A 221 -16.40 -16.51 2.13
N GLY A 222 -16.55 -17.27 3.22
CA GLY A 222 -16.83 -18.70 3.18
C GLY A 222 -15.70 -19.53 2.56
N THR A 223 -14.52 -18.96 2.38
CA THR A 223 -13.42 -19.56 1.64
C THR A 223 -12.25 -19.89 2.56
N THR A 224 -11.61 -21.03 2.30
CA THR A 224 -10.43 -21.50 3.02
C THR A 224 -9.48 -22.22 2.05
N ARG A 225 -8.18 -22.12 2.28
CA ARG A 225 -7.15 -22.89 1.57
C ARG A 225 -6.86 -24.17 2.36
N LEU A 226 -7.40 -25.28 1.87
CA LEU A 226 -7.18 -26.59 2.51
C LEU A 226 -5.80 -27.14 2.14
N PRO A 227 -5.01 -27.57 3.14
CA PRO A 227 -3.76 -28.25 2.87
C PRO A 227 -4.03 -29.63 2.26
N ARG A 228 -3.24 -29.98 1.26
CA ARG A 228 -3.20 -31.28 0.61
C ARG A 228 -1.75 -31.59 0.29
N LYS A 229 -1.40 -32.87 0.20
CA LYS A 229 -0.07 -33.25 -0.27
C LYS A 229 0.16 -32.75 -1.69
N ASP A 230 1.36 -32.21 -1.94
CA ASP A 230 1.86 -31.71 -3.22
C ASP A 230 1.14 -30.46 -3.78
N LYS A 231 -0.19 -30.35 -3.66
CA LYS A 231 -0.97 -29.21 -4.16
C LYS A 231 -2.24 -28.98 -3.36
N ASP A 232 -2.33 -27.83 -2.71
CA ASP A 232 -3.47 -27.41 -1.88
C ASP A 232 -4.75 -27.21 -2.69
N GLU A 233 -5.87 -27.04 -1.99
CA GLU A 233 -7.19 -26.84 -2.60
C GLU A 233 -7.85 -25.58 -2.05
N LEU A 234 -8.32 -24.68 -2.92
CA LEU A 234 -9.15 -23.55 -2.51
C LEU A 234 -10.62 -23.98 -2.45
N VAL A 235 -11.22 -23.95 -1.26
CA VAL A 235 -12.60 -24.39 -1.04
C VAL A 235 -13.47 -23.24 -0.58
N CYS A 236 -14.60 -23.05 -1.25
CA CYS A 236 -15.65 -22.12 -0.86
C CYS A 236 -16.92 -22.87 -0.45
N ALA A 237 -17.44 -22.55 0.74
CA ALA A 237 -18.67 -23.10 1.29
C ALA A 237 -19.93 -22.49 0.67
N LEU A 238 -19.82 -21.31 0.05
CA LEU A 238 -20.91 -20.61 -0.63
C LEU A 238 -21.18 -21.25 -1.99
N LYS A 239 -21.91 -22.36 -1.99
CA LYS A 239 -22.26 -23.13 -3.19
C LYS A 239 -23.72 -22.88 -3.59
N PRO A 240 -24.03 -22.71 -4.90
CA PRO A 240 -25.42 -22.59 -5.35
C PRO A 240 -26.28 -23.76 -4.87
N GLY A 241 -27.39 -23.44 -4.19
CA GLY A 241 -28.35 -24.43 -3.68
C GLY A 241 -27.98 -25.12 -2.37
N ALA A 242 -26.82 -24.81 -1.77
CA ALA A 242 -26.47 -25.26 -0.42
C ALA A 242 -26.92 -24.23 0.63
N PRO A 243 -27.19 -24.63 1.89
CA PRO A 243 -27.38 -23.69 2.99
C PRO A 243 -26.15 -22.79 3.15
N GLU A 244 -26.37 -21.48 3.24
CA GLU A 244 -25.29 -20.53 3.47
C GLU A 244 -24.81 -20.56 4.93
N PRO A 245 -23.49 -20.43 5.18
CA PRO A 245 -22.96 -20.22 6.52
C PRO A 245 -23.49 -18.92 7.12
N LYS A 246 -23.87 -18.98 8.40
CA LYS A 246 -24.35 -17.83 9.18
C LYS A 246 -23.31 -17.33 10.19
N HIS A 247 -22.28 -18.13 10.42
CA HIS A 247 -21.31 -17.94 11.49
C HIS A 247 -19.94 -17.48 11.00
N VAL A 248 -19.18 -16.90 11.91
CA VAL A 248 -17.73 -16.72 11.83
C VAL A 248 -17.04 -17.69 12.78
N SER A 249 -15.78 -18.01 12.51
CA SER A 249 -14.92 -18.64 13.51
C SER A 249 -14.23 -17.55 14.34
N VAL A 250 -14.19 -17.70 15.65
CA VAL A 250 -13.51 -16.78 16.58
C VAL A 250 -12.46 -17.55 17.36
N GLN A 251 -11.24 -17.04 17.38
CA GLN A 251 -10.13 -17.61 18.11
C GLN A 251 -9.74 -16.72 19.29
N TRP A 252 -9.58 -17.34 20.45
CA TRP A 252 -9.13 -16.73 21.71
C TRP A 252 -8.09 -17.62 22.37
N GLY A 253 -6.82 -17.37 22.06
CA GLY A 253 -5.70 -18.23 22.46
C GLY A 253 -5.79 -19.60 21.80
N HIS A 254 -5.85 -20.66 22.62
CA HIS A 254 -5.92 -22.05 22.17
C HIS A 254 -7.34 -22.49 21.80
N ARG A 255 -8.35 -21.63 21.99
CA ARG A 255 -9.77 -21.99 21.87
C ARG A 255 -10.40 -21.42 20.62
N PHE A 256 -11.36 -22.17 20.10
CA PHE A 256 -12.14 -21.83 18.91
C PHE A 256 -13.61 -21.79 19.25
N PHE A 257 -14.32 -20.84 18.66
CA PHE A 257 -15.76 -20.65 18.81
C PHE A 257 -16.38 -20.39 17.43
N ALA A 258 -17.63 -20.79 17.25
CA ALA A 258 -18.47 -20.34 16.16
C ALA A 258 -19.49 -19.35 16.72
N ILE A 259 -19.57 -18.16 16.12
CA ILE A 259 -20.54 -17.12 16.48
C ILE A 259 -21.37 -16.81 15.25
N ASP A 260 -22.69 -16.98 15.34
CA ASP A 260 -23.60 -16.52 14.28
C ASP A 260 -23.54 -14.99 14.19
N ILE A 261 -23.43 -14.48 12.96
CA ILE A 261 -23.54 -13.04 12.65
C ILE A 261 -24.67 -12.76 11.66
N MET A 262 -25.31 -13.81 11.16
CA MET A 262 -26.48 -13.76 10.29
C MET A 262 -27.64 -14.55 10.92
N ASP A 263 -28.87 -14.11 10.71
CA ASP A 263 -30.07 -14.86 11.09
C ASP A 263 -30.49 -15.88 10.01
N ASP A 264 -31.59 -16.60 10.26
CA ASP A 264 -32.15 -17.57 9.32
C ASP A 264 -32.70 -16.94 8.03
N ALA A 265 -33.00 -15.64 8.04
CA ALA A 265 -33.41 -14.90 6.85
C ALA A 265 -32.20 -14.43 6.01
N GLY A 266 -30.98 -14.58 6.54
CA GLY A 266 -29.76 -14.09 5.92
C GLY A 266 -29.56 -12.58 6.09
N ASP A 267 -30.18 -12.00 7.13
CA ASP A 267 -29.95 -10.63 7.59
C ASP A 267 -28.88 -10.63 8.70
N VAL A 268 -28.19 -9.50 8.86
CA VAL A 268 -27.10 -9.36 9.83
C VAL A 268 -27.67 -9.20 11.24
N LEU A 269 -27.13 -9.93 12.21
CA LEU A 269 -27.55 -9.81 13.60
C LEU A 269 -27.27 -8.41 14.18
N PRO A 270 -28.08 -7.95 15.15
CA PRO A 270 -27.85 -6.71 15.88
C PRO A 270 -26.48 -6.64 16.54
N PHE A 271 -25.93 -5.44 16.65
CA PHE A 271 -24.62 -5.19 17.26
C PHE A 271 -24.56 -5.69 18.71
N GLU A 272 -25.61 -5.42 19.47
CA GLU A 272 -25.76 -5.81 20.88
C GLU A 272 -25.63 -7.32 21.12
N ASP A 273 -26.13 -8.15 20.20
CA ASP A 273 -26.08 -9.62 20.28
C ASP A 273 -24.67 -10.14 19.98
N VAL A 274 -24.00 -9.52 18.99
CA VAL A 274 -22.63 -9.87 18.62
C VAL A 274 -21.65 -9.46 19.72
N VAL A 275 -21.81 -8.27 20.32
CA VAL A 275 -21.00 -7.83 21.48
C VAL A 275 -21.18 -8.78 22.66
N ALA A 276 -22.41 -9.15 22.99
CA ALA A 276 -22.69 -10.10 24.07
C ALA A 276 -21.92 -11.40 23.85
N SER A 277 -21.93 -11.90 22.62
CA SER A 277 -21.23 -13.13 22.24
C SER A 277 -19.71 -13.03 22.40
N ILE A 278 -19.10 -11.93 21.97
CA ILE A 278 -17.66 -11.70 22.12
C ILE A 278 -17.26 -11.52 23.59
N ARG A 279 -18.06 -10.80 24.38
CA ARG A 279 -17.81 -10.63 25.83
C ARG A 279 -17.84 -11.96 26.56
N THR A 280 -18.75 -12.88 26.20
CA THR A 280 -18.74 -14.24 26.75
C THR A 280 -17.45 -14.98 26.39
N VAL A 281 -16.96 -14.87 25.14
CA VAL A 281 -15.68 -15.49 24.73
C VAL A 281 -14.50 -14.93 25.54
N LEU A 282 -14.38 -13.59 25.65
CA LEU A 282 -13.30 -12.92 26.38
C LEU A 282 -13.31 -13.23 27.88
N ALA A 283 -14.47 -13.54 28.46
CA ALA A 283 -14.60 -13.96 29.85
C ALA A 283 -14.07 -15.39 30.11
N THR A 284 -13.79 -16.15 29.06
CA THR A 284 -13.22 -17.50 29.18
C THR A 284 -11.69 -17.47 29.27
N ASP A 285 -11.10 -18.50 29.88
CA ASP A 285 -9.64 -18.70 29.84
C ASP A 285 -9.19 -19.01 28.41
N ARG A 286 -8.24 -18.21 27.90
CA ARG A 286 -7.65 -18.34 26.55
C ARG A 286 -6.75 -19.56 26.41
N THR A 287 -6.16 -20.01 27.52
CA THR A 287 -5.19 -21.12 27.56
C THR A 287 -5.50 -22.04 28.73
N PRO A 288 -6.67 -22.73 28.73
CA PRO A 288 -7.01 -23.66 29.80
C PRO A 288 -5.92 -24.72 29.99
N PRO A 289 -5.65 -25.18 31.22
CA PRO A 289 -4.70 -26.25 31.46
C PRO A 289 -4.98 -27.48 30.58
N GLY A 290 -3.98 -27.95 29.84
CA GLY A 290 -4.09 -29.10 28.94
C GLY A 290 -4.62 -28.79 27.53
N SER A 291 -4.96 -27.53 27.22
CA SER A 291 -5.29 -27.12 25.85
C SER A 291 -4.05 -27.04 24.96
N ALA A 292 -4.19 -27.43 23.70
CA ALA A 292 -3.13 -27.35 22.69
C ALA A 292 -3.40 -26.23 21.67
N PRO A 293 -2.35 -25.53 21.16
CA PRO A 293 -2.50 -24.42 20.23
C PRO A 293 -2.74 -24.90 18.78
N VAL A 294 -3.89 -25.54 18.51
CA VAL A 294 -4.19 -26.18 17.20
C VAL A 294 -3.98 -25.23 16.01
N GLY A 295 -4.27 -23.92 16.17
CA GLY A 295 -4.11 -22.93 15.10
C GLY A 295 -2.68 -22.81 14.54
N VAL A 296 -1.67 -23.12 15.36
CA VAL A 296 -0.25 -23.05 14.95
C VAL A 296 0.08 -23.98 13.80
N CYS A 297 -0.68 -25.06 13.63
CA CYS A 297 -0.47 -26.01 12.54
C CYS A 297 -0.72 -25.38 11.16
N THR A 298 -1.49 -24.29 11.06
CA THR A 298 -1.71 -23.58 9.79
C THR A 298 -0.50 -22.74 9.33
N SER A 299 0.52 -22.58 10.20
CA SER A 299 1.68 -21.72 9.96
C SER A 299 2.87 -22.44 9.31
N VAL A 300 2.90 -23.77 9.34
CA VAL A 300 4.04 -24.59 8.88
C VAL A 300 3.91 -25.01 7.42
N ASP A 301 4.91 -25.76 6.94
CA ASP A 301 4.93 -26.37 5.62
C ASP A 301 3.59 -27.04 5.28
N ARG A 302 3.16 -26.91 4.02
CA ARG A 302 1.81 -27.32 3.60
C ARG A 302 1.62 -28.84 3.62
N ASP A 303 2.66 -29.63 3.37
CA ASP A 303 2.58 -31.09 3.44
C ASP A 303 2.63 -31.59 4.89
N GLU A 304 3.41 -30.91 5.75
CA GLU A 304 3.38 -31.13 7.20
C GLU A 304 1.98 -30.83 7.75
N TRP A 305 1.40 -29.68 7.38
CA TRP A 305 0.05 -29.32 7.79
C TRP A 305 -1.00 -30.28 7.22
N ALA A 306 -0.89 -30.70 5.96
CA ALA A 306 -1.81 -31.69 5.39
C ALA A 306 -1.84 -32.98 6.21
N THR A 307 -0.66 -33.46 6.62
CA THR A 307 -0.51 -34.66 7.45
C THR A 307 -1.10 -34.45 8.85
N THR A 308 -0.75 -33.35 9.52
CA THR A 308 -1.22 -33.05 10.88
C THR A 308 -2.73 -32.78 10.91
N ARG A 309 -3.29 -32.17 9.86
CA ARG A 309 -4.74 -31.94 9.73
C ARG A 309 -5.52 -33.23 9.59
N GLU A 310 -5.00 -34.22 8.86
CA GLU A 310 -5.59 -35.56 8.77
C GLU A 310 -5.55 -36.28 10.12
N LEU A 311 -4.41 -36.23 10.84
CA LEU A 311 -4.31 -36.76 12.19
C LEU A 311 -5.32 -36.11 13.14
N LEU A 312 -5.43 -34.78 13.09
CA LEU A 312 -6.38 -34.02 13.89
C LEU A 312 -7.82 -34.43 13.60
N ALA A 313 -8.22 -34.52 12.33
CA ALA A 313 -9.57 -34.92 11.93
C ALA A 313 -9.92 -36.35 12.37
N ASN A 314 -8.94 -37.26 12.35
CA ASN A 314 -9.13 -38.67 12.70
C ASN A 314 -9.04 -38.96 14.20
N ALA A 315 -8.44 -38.06 15.00
CA ALA A 315 -8.28 -38.26 16.45
C ALA A 315 -9.62 -38.37 17.19
N ALA A 316 -10.64 -37.61 16.77
CA ALA A 316 -12.00 -37.72 17.29
C ALA A 316 -13.04 -37.23 16.27
N PRO A 317 -14.27 -37.79 16.23
CA PRO A 317 -15.34 -37.32 15.34
C PRO A 317 -15.68 -35.82 15.54
N GLY A 318 -15.53 -35.31 16.76
CA GLY A 318 -15.73 -33.89 17.08
C GLY A 318 -14.74 -32.97 16.37
N ASN A 319 -13.49 -33.41 16.16
CA ASN A 319 -12.45 -32.61 15.51
C ASN A 319 -12.77 -32.37 14.03
N ALA A 320 -13.22 -33.41 13.32
CA ALA A 320 -13.64 -33.29 11.93
C ALA A 320 -14.81 -32.30 11.78
N ALA A 321 -15.79 -32.33 12.69
CA ALA A 321 -16.91 -31.39 12.70
C ALA A 321 -16.46 -29.95 13.04
N ALA A 322 -15.53 -29.79 13.97
CA ALA A 322 -14.93 -28.50 14.31
C ALA A 322 -14.16 -27.89 13.12
N LEU A 323 -13.32 -28.69 12.45
CA LEU A 323 -12.61 -28.27 11.23
C LEU A 323 -13.60 -27.85 10.13
N ALA A 324 -14.64 -28.65 9.87
CA ALA A 324 -15.65 -28.30 8.88
C ALA A 324 -16.39 -26.99 9.23
N THR A 325 -16.62 -26.73 10.51
CA THR A 325 -17.21 -25.48 10.98
C THR A 325 -16.30 -24.28 10.72
N ILE A 326 -14.99 -24.40 10.96
CA ILE A 326 -13.99 -23.35 10.68
C ILE A 326 -13.86 -23.12 9.16
N ASP A 327 -13.75 -24.21 8.39
CA ASP A 327 -13.65 -24.17 6.93
C ASP A 327 -14.86 -23.44 6.31
N ALA A 328 -16.07 -23.70 6.81
CA ALA A 328 -17.31 -23.13 6.31
C ALA A 328 -17.60 -21.70 6.79
N ALA A 329 -16.99 -21.25 7.88
CA ALA A 329 -17.24 -19.92 8.45
C ALA A 329 -17.13 -18.79 7.40
N LEU A 330 -17.90 -17.71 7.55
CA LEU A 330 -17.82 -16.58 6.61
C LEU A 330 -16.41 -15.97 6.58
N PHE A 331 -15.76 -15.85 7.74
CA PHE A 331 -14.37 -15.44 7.92
C PHE A 331 -13.89 -15.84 9.33
N ASN A 332 -12.61 -15.63 9.63
CA ASN A 332 -12.04 -15.87 10.95
C ASN A 332 -11.86 -14.54 11.70
N VAL A 333 -12.05 -14.55 13.01
CA VAL A 333 -11.80 -13.43 13.93
C VAL A 333 -10.80 -13.88 14.97
N THR A 334 -9.80 -13.07 15.22
CA THR A 334 -8.83 -13.28 16.29
C THR A 334 -8.98 -12.17 17.31
N LEU A 335 -9.25 -12.56 18.55
CA LEU A 335 -9.17 -11.66 19.70
C LEU A 335 -7.72 -11.75 20.22
N GLU A 336 -6.95 -10.69 19.99
CA GLU A 336 -5.55 -10.64 20.40
C GLU A 336 -5.44 -10.11 21.84
N HIS A 337 -4.82 -10.90 22.71
CA HIS A 337 -4.71 -10.61 24.15
C HIS A 337 -3.66 -9.55 24.49
N THR A 338 -2.73 -9.30 23.57
CA THR A 338 -1.74 -8.25 23.67
C THR A 338 -2.24 -6.96 23.03
N ALA A 339 -1.65 -5.83 23.38
CA ALA A 339 -1.87 -4.55 22.72
C ALA A 339 -0.55 -3.77 22.61
N PRO A 340 0.39 -4.23 21.76
CA PRO A 340 1.62 -3.49 21.57
C PRO A 340 1.33 -2.11 20.96
N ARG A 341 2.10 -1.11 21.36
CA ARG A 341 1.96 0.27 20.89
C ARG A 341 2.33 0.40 19.42
N ASP A 342 1.79 1.45 18.80
CA ASP A 342 2.12 1.79 17.42
C ASP A 342 3.62 2.08 17.26
N PRO A 343 4.31 1.48 16.27
CA PRO A 343 5.75 1.69 16.09
C PRO A 343 6.10 3.15 15.83
N PHE A 344 5.29 3.89 15.07
CA PHE A 344 5.61 5.26 14.72
C PHE A 344 5.37 6.21 15.89
N GLU A 345 4.42 5.93 16.77
CA GLU A 345 4.30 6.66 18.04
C GLU A 345 5.54 6.46 18.91
N ILE A 346 5.99 5.21 19.09
CA ILE A 346 7.20 4.90 19.87
C ILE A 346 8.42 5.62 19.29
N ILE A 347 8.60 5.54 17.97
CA ILE A 347 9.76 6.14 17.31
C ILE A 347 9.71 7.66 17.39
N ASN A 348 8.56 8.29 17.12
CA ASN A 348 8.43 9.75 17.21
C ASN A 348 8.67 10.26 18.64
N GLU A 349 8.10 9.60 19.66
CA GLU A 349 8.37 9.96 21.06
C GLU A 349 9.84 9.83 21.42
N HIS A 350 10.52 8.78 20.94
CA HIS A 350 11.94 8.58 21.18
C HIS A 350 12.80 9.63 20.47
N MET A 351 12.46 9.98 19.22
CA MET A 351 13.10 11.08 18.49
C MET A 351 12.93 12.42 19.21
N ASP A 352 11.71 12.73 19.68
CA ASP A 352 11.43 13.95 20.42
C ASP A 352 12.21 14.02 21.74
N ALA A 353 12.36 12.89 22.43
CA ALA A 353 13.08 12.80 23.69
C ALA A 353 14.60 12.90 23.54
N THR A 354 15.17 12.38 22.44
CA THR A 354 16.62 12.25 22.25
C THR A 354 17.22 13.28 21.28
N GLY A 355 16.39 13.83 20.38
CA GLY A 355 16.83 14.67 19.26
C GLY A 355 17.53 13.88 18.15
N LEU A 356 17.44 12.54 18.16
CA LEU A 356 18.02 11.67 17.14
C LEU A 356 17.29 11.77 15.80
N SER A 357 17.98 11.38 14.73
CA SER A 357 17.34 11.11 13.44
C SER A 357 16.43 9.89 13.54
N MET A 358 15.51 9.71 12.58
CA MET A 358 14.64 8.54 12.50
C MET A 358 15.44 7.24 12.48
N HIS A 359 16.44 7.12 11.60
CA HIS A 359 17.32 5.96 11.55
C HIS A 359 18.03 5.69 12.89
N ASP A 360 18.64 6.71 13.50
CA ASP A 360 19.36 6.53 14.77
C ASP A 360 18.40 6.11 15.90
N ALA A 361 17.21 6.71 15.94
CA ALA A 361 16.16 6.35 16.88
C ALA A 361 15.69 4.90 16.69
N VAL A 362 15.47 4.46 15.45
CA VAL A 362 15.12 3.06 15.14
C VAL A 362 16.25 2.11 15.54
N ALA A 363 17.50 2.45 15.23
CA ALA A 363 18.66 1.63 15.59
C ALA A 363 18.81 1.48 17.12
N GLU A 364 18.67 2.58 17.87
CA GLU A 364 18.73 2.57 19.34
C GLU A 364 17.57 1.76 19.93
N LEU A 365 16.33 1.96 19.45
CA LEU A 365 15.16 1.22 19.90
C LEU A 365 15.27 -0.28 19.62
N LYS A 366 15.81 -0.68 18.46
CA LYS A 366 16.05 -2.11 18.14
C LYS A 366 17.14 -2.73 18.99
N ALA A 367 18.14 -1.96 19.40
CA ALA A 367 19.19 -2.43 20.30
C ALA A 367 18.70 -2.54 21.77
N SER A 368 17.58 -1.90 22.11
CA SER A 368 17.01 -1.93 23.46
C SER A 368 16.39 -3.29 23.78
N PRO A 369 16.78 -3.93 24.91
CA PRO A 369 16.21 -5.21 25.33
C PRO A 369 14.82 -5.08 25.98
N ALA A 370 14.33 -3.86 26.21
CA ALA A 370 13.12 -3.63 27.01
C ALA A 370 11.82 -3.86 26.22
N THR A 371 11.77 -3.47 24.95
CA THR A 371 10.56 -3.52 24.11
C THR A 371 10.91 -3.52 22.64
N ASP A 372 10.36 -4.45 21.86
CA ASP A 372 10.44 -4.42 20.40
C ASP A 372 9.52 -3.31 19.86
N PRO A 373 10.05 -2.24 19.23
CA PRO A 373 9.24 -1.13 18.74
C PRO A 373 8.27 -1.56 17.63
N PHE A 374 8.49 -2.68 16.96
CA PHE A 374 7.65 -3.17 15.86
C PHE A 374 6.66 -4.27 16.28
N ALA A 375 6.53 -4.51 17.58
CA ALA A 375 5.70 -5.60 18.13
C ALA A 375 4.25 -5.59 17.63
N GLN A 376 3.65 -4.42 17.37
CA GLN A 376 2.28 -4.34 16.88
C GLN A 376 2.15 -4.87 15.45
N LEU A 377 3.03 -4.42 14.54
CA LEU A 377 3.02 -4.87 13.14
C LEU A 377 3.35 -6.36 13.03
N LYS A 378 4.28 -6.86 13.86
CA LYS A 378 4.59 -8.29 13.98
C LYS A 378 3.39 -9.08 14.51
N SER A 379 2.69 -8.56 15.51
CA SER A 379 1.47 -9.16 16.04
C SER A 379 0.39 -9.32 14.96
N PHE A 380 0.18 -8.30 14.12
CA PHE A 380 -0.79 -8.39 13.01
C PHE A 380 -0.33 -9.25 11.83
N LEU A 381 0.98 -9.40 11.62
CA LEU A 381 1.52 -10.25 10.56
C LEU A 381 1.49 -11.74 10.93
N HIS A 382 1.93 -12.10 12.13
CA HIS A 382 2.09 -13.50 12.54
C HIS A 382 1.67 -13.80 13.99
N GLY A 383 1.58 -12.80 14.87
CA GLY A 383 1.33 -13.04 16.29
C GLY A 383 2.43 -13.91 16.91
N ASP A 384 2.06 -14.78 17.84
CA ASP A 384 2.93 -15.85 18.34
C ASP A 384 2.73 -17.18 17.58
N GLY A 385 1.94 -17.17 16.50
CA GLY A 385 1.52 -18.34 15.73
C GLY A 385 0.38 -19.15 16.36
N THR A 386 0.11 -19.02 17.66
CA THR A 386 -0.85 -19.90 18.37
C THR A 386 -2.30 -19.43 18.27
N ASN A 387 -2.51 -18.13 18.06
CA ASN A 387 -3.83 -17.48 18.06
C ASN A 387 -4.22 -16.99 16.65
N ARG A 388 -3.92 -17.76 15.60
CA ARG A 388 -4.27 -17.46 14.20
C ARG A 388 -4.76 -18.72 13.45
N TRP A 389 -5.54 -18.51 12.39
CA TRP A 389 -5.91 -19.53 11.41
C TRP A 389 -5.60 -19.04 10.00
N PHE A 390 -4.37 -19.30 9.54
CA PHE A 390 -3.82 -18.68 8.32
C PHE A 390 -4.45 -19.18 7.01
N ASP A 391 -5.13 -20.34 7.04
CA ASP A 391 -5.79 -20.91 5.87
C ASP A 391 -7.06 -20.15 5.45
N LYS A 392 -7.66 -19.36 6.35
CA LYS A 392 -8.91 -18.66 6.05
C LYS A 392 -8.66 -17.54 5.04
N SER A 393 -9.62 -17.31 4.13
CA SER A 393 -9.56 -16.22 3.14
C SER A 393 -9.08 -14.91 3.76
N PHE A 394 -9.62 -14.54 4.92
CA PHE A 394 -9.03 -13.55 5.81
C PHE A 394 -9.34 -13.81 7.29
N THR A 395 -8.48 -13.25 8.14
CA THR A 395 -8.65 -13.11 9.59
C THR A 395 -8.75 -11.63 9.95
N LEU A 396 -9.85 -11.25 10.60
CA LEU A 396 -10.01 -9.97 11.28
C LEU A 396 -9.37 -10.08 12.67
N ILE A 397 -8.31 -9.31 12.91
CA ILE A 397 -7.59 -9.29 14.20
C ILE A 397 -8.01 -8.03 14.95
N VAL A 398 -8.35 -8.16 16.23
CA VAL A 398 -8.59 -7.01 17.13
C VAL A 398 -7.80 -7.21 18.42
N ASP A 399 -6.92 -6.27 18.74
CA ASP A 399 -6.04 -6.31 19.90
C ASP A 399 -6.74 -5.82 21.19
N ALA A 400 -6.08 -5.97 22.34
CA ALA A 400 -6.67 -5.61 23.63
C ALA A 400 -6.89 -4.09 23.80
N ALA A 401 -6.31 -3.25 22.93
CA ALA A 401 -6.52 -1.81 22.85
C ALA A 401 -7.47 -1.41 21.71
N ALA A 402 -8.19 -2.37 21.13
CA ALA A 402 -9.12 -2.17 20.02
C ALA A 402 -8.47 -1.65 18.72
N ASN A 403 -7.14 -1.78 18.55
CA ASN A 403 -6.54 -1.67 17.24
C ASN A 403 -6.88 -2.91 16.42
N ALA A 404 -7.00 -2.74 15.10
CA ALA A 404 -7.46 -3.82 14.23
C ALA A 404 -6.63 -3.96 12.96
N ALA A 405 -6.57 -5.18 12.45
CA ALA A 405 -5.92 -5.49 11.19
C ALA A 405 -6.64 -6.61 10.44
N ILE A 406 -6.39 -6.69 9.13
CA ILE A 406 -6.78 -7.80 8.28
C ILE A 406 -5.51 -8.54 7.87
N ASN A 407 -5.37 -9.80 8.29
CA ASN A 407 -4.42 -10.75 7.72
C ASN A 407 -5.18 -11.60 6.70
N PHE A 408 -4.66 -11.78 5.47
CA PHE A 408 -5.40 -12.53 4.46
C PHE A 408 -4.56 -13.56 3.72
N GLU A 409 -5.19 -14.66 3.34
CA GLU A 409 -4.57 -15.70 2.53
C GLU A 409 -4.44 -15.21 1.08
N HIS A 410 -3.25 -15.27 0.48
CA HIS A 410 -2.97 -14.55 -0.76
C HIS A 410 -3.34 -15.33 -2.04
N THR A 411 -3.62 -16.63 -1.96
CA THR A 411 -3.86 -17.49 -3.13
C THR A 411 -5.12 -17.08 -3.89
N TRP A 412 -6.21 -16.84 -3.17
CA TRP A 412 -7.53 -16.59 -3.76
C TRP A 412 -7.66 -15.22 -4.43
N GLY A 413 -6.81 -14.24 -4.07
CA GLY A 413 -7.04 -12.86 -4.44
C GLY A 413 -5.80 -11.99 -4.41
N ASP A 414 -5.89 -10.90 -5.14
CA ASP A 414 -4.77 -10.03 -5.46
C ASP A 414 -4.68 -8.82 -4.51
N GLY A 415 -5.72 -8.57 -3.70
CA GLY A 415 -5.77 -7.54 -2.67
C GLY A 415 -6.67 -6.34 -2.99
N LEU A 416 -7.14 -6.18 -4.24
CA LEU A 416 -8.10 -5.14 -4.60
C LEU A 416 -9.46 -5.35 -3.89
N ALA A 417 -9.97 -6.59 -3.90
CA ALA A 417 -11.19 -6.94 -3.19
C ALA A 417 -11.05 -6.70 -1.67
N VAL A 418 -9.87 -7.01 -1.11
CA VAL A 418 -9.57 -6.75 0.31
C VAL A 418 -9.52 -5.25 0.61
N LEU A 419 -8.90 -4.43 -0.25
CA LEU A 419 -8.89 -2.98 -0.07
C LEU A 419 -10.32 -2.41 -0.11
N ARG A 420 -11.14 -2.82 -1.09
CA ARG A 420 -12.53 -2.39 -1.18
C ARG A 420 -13.31 -2.77 0.08
N PHE A 421 -13.13 -4.01 0.54
CA PHE A 421 -13.71 -4.50 1.79
C PHE A 421 -13.29 -3.65 2.99
N CYS A 422 -11.99 -3.45 3.23
CA CYS A 422 -11.48 -2.64 4.34
C CYS A 422 -12.05 -1.21 4.33
N ASN A 423 -12.09 -0.57 3.15
CA ASN A 423 -12.64 0.78 3.01
C ASN A 423 -14.12 0.86 3.39
N GLU A 424 -14.93 -0.10 2.95
CA GLU A 424 -16.37 -0.10 3.19
C GLU A 424 -16.71 -0.49 4.64
N ILE A 425 -16.05 -1.52 5.21
CA ILE A 425 -16.32 -1.91 6.61
C ILE A 425 -15.84 -0.84 7.60
N TYR A 426 -14.72 -0.17 7.33
CA TYR A 426 -14.24 0.89 8.20
C TYR A 426 -15.23 2.06 8.22
N ALA A 427 -15.64 2.53 7.04
CA ALA A 427 -16.62 3.60 6.93
C ALA A 427 -17.97 3.25 7.59
N ASP A 428 -18.45 2.01 7.42
CA ASP A 428 -19.70 1.55 8.05
C ASP A 428 -19.58 1.40 9.57
N SER A 429 -18.45 0.88 10.04
CA SER A 429 -18.20 0.66 11.47
C SER A 429 -18.25 1.99 12.24
N LEU A 430 -17.71 3.07 11.67
CA LEU A 430 -17.72 4.42 12.24
C LEU A 430 -19.11 5.07 12.24
N ALA A 431 -19.97 4.69 11.30
CA ALA A 431 -21.32 5.25 11.17
C ALA A 431 -22.34 4.61 12.15
N SER A 432 -22.03 3.44 12.71
CA SER A 432 -22.93 2.71 13.61
C SER A 432 -22.72 3.14 15.07
N GLU A 433 -23.77 3.57 15.77
CA GLU A 433 -23.66 3.92 17.19
C GLU A 433 -23.55 2.65 18.07
N PRO A 434 -22.58 2.59 19.01
CA PRO A 434 -22.49 1.50 19.98
C PRO A 434 -23.74 1.46 20.86
N ARG A 435 -24.19 0.25 21.17
CA ARG A 435 -25.30 -0.01 22.10
C ARG A 435 -24.88 -0.97 23.19
N PRO A 436 -25.52 -0.95 24.37
CA PRO A 436 -25.28 -1.95 25.40
C PRO A 436 -25.47 -3.36 24.84
N ALA A 437 -24.64 -4.30 25.28
CA ALA A 437 -24.75 -5.71 24.91
C ALA A 437 -26.13 -6.28 25.32
N ALA A 438 -26.63 -7.22 24.53
CA ALA A 438 -27.84 -7.96 24.85
C ALA A 438 -27.59 -9.00 25.97
N ASP A 439 -28.68 -9.55 26.53
CA ASP A 439 -28.60 -10.60 27.56
C ASP A 439 -28.32 -11.99 26.98
N THR A 440 -28.51 -12.19 25.67
CA THR A 440 -28.40 -13.49 25.00
C THR A 440 -27.23 -13.52 24.00
N ALA A 441 -26.47 -14.61 24.01
CA ALA A 441 -25.33 -14.84 23.11
C ALA A 441 -25.54 -16.11 22.27
N SER A 442 -25.19 -16.06 20.97
CA SER A 442 -25.17 -17.24 20.08
C SER A 442 -23.73 -17.70 19.89
N ILE A 443 -23.31 -18.70 20.67
CA ILE A 443 -21.93 -19.20 20.67
C ILE A 443 -21.93 -20.71 20.74
N THR A 444 -21.12 -21.34 19.89
CA THR A 444 -20.77 -22.76 19.99
C THR A 444 -19.26 -22.89 20.14
N GLU A 445 -18.79 -23.47 21.24
CA GLU A 445 -17.36 -23.77 21.38
C GLU A 445 -16.97 -24.98 20.50
N LEU A 446 -15.86 -24.85 19.78
CA LEU A 446 -15.28 -25.88 18.93
C LEU A 446 -14.10 -26.52 19.68
N VAL A 447 -14.37 -27.64 20.35
CA VAL A 447 -13.38 -28.35 21.17
C VAL A 447 -12.62 -29.36 20.33
N PHE A 448 -11.29 -29.29 20.38
CA PHE A 448 -10.39 -30.27 19.75
C PHE A 448 -9.87 -31.27 20.78
N ASP A 449 -10.05 -32.56 20.52
CA ASP A 449 -9.35 -33.63 21.23
C ASP A 449 -7.95 -33.82 20.61
N THR A 450 -6.94 -33.40 21.37
CA THR A 450 -5.52 -33.51 20.99
C THR A 450 -4.77 -34.52 21.85
N SER A 451 -5.48 -35.43 22.53
CA SER A 451 -4.89 -36.37 23.50
C SER A 451 -4.05 -37.48 22.85
N ALA A 452 -4.23 -37.73 21.55
CA ALA A 452 -3.43 -38.70 20.81
C ALA A 452 -1.94 -38.29 20.81
N PRO A 453 -1.00 -39.14 21.28
CA PRO A 453 0.41 -38.75 21.44
C PRO A 453 1.10 -38.26 20.17
N GLU A 454 0.79 -38.87 19.03
CA GLU A 454 1.35 -38.48 17.72
C GLU A 454 0.86 -37.10 17.27
N LEU A 455 -0.41 -36.77 17.54
CA LEU A 455 -1.00 -35.47 17.23
C LEU A 455 -0.44 -34.39 18.15
N ALA A 456 -0.34 -34.65 19.45
CA ALA A 456 0.26 -33.73 20.40
C ALA A 456 1.71 -33.39 20.01
N ALA A 457 2.52 -34.40 19.67
CA ALA A 457 3.89 -34.21 19.21
C ALA A 457 3.97 -33.41 17.89
N ALA A 458 3.04 -33.62 16.97
CA ALA A 458 2.96 -32.85 15.72
C ALA A 458 2.61 -31.37 15.98
N ILE A 459 1.70 -31.08 16.90
CA ILE A 459 1.35 -29.70 17.29
C ILE A 459 2.55 -29.02 17.97
N ASP A 460 3.28 -29.71 18.84
CA ASP A 460 4.48 -29.17 19.50
C ASP A 460 5.62 -28.91 18.50
N SER A 461 5.79 -29.81 17.51
CA SER A 461 6.71 -29.61 16.39
C SER A 461 6.34 -28.36 15.60
N ALA A 462 5.06 -28.21 15.25
CA ALA A 462 4.58 -27.05 14.52
C ALA A 462 4.76 -25.75 15.29
N ALA A 463 4.53 -25.76 16.61
CA ALA A 463 4.78 -24.62 17.48
C ALA A 463 6.27 -24.22 17.53
N THR A 464 7.16 -25.22 17.54
CA THR A 464 8.61 -24.98 17.50
C THR A 464 9.02 -24.36 16.16
N ALA A 465 8.58 -24.95 15.04
CA ALA A 465 8.88 -24.45 13.70
C ALA A 465 8.34 -23.02 13.48
N ALA A 466 7.11 -22.74 13.91
CA ALA A 466 6.52 -21.41 13.85
C ALA A 466 7.37 -20.39 14.65
N SER A 467 7.79 -20.76 15.86
CA SER A 467 8.65 -19.92 16.71
C SER A 467 9.99 -19.61 16.04
N ASP A 468 10.61 -20.60 15.38
CA ASP A 468 11.89 -20.43 14.71
C ASP A 468 11.78 -19.49 13.50
N VAL A 469 10.73 -19.64 12.68
CA VAL A 469 10.46 -18.72 11.56
C VAL A 469 10.21 -17.31 12.08
N ILE A 470 9.40 -17.13 13.11
CA ILE A 470 9.12 -15.82 13.72
C ILE A 470 10.41 -15.15 14.23
N LYS A 471 11.29 -15.91 14.90
CA LYS A 471 12.58 -15.40 15.40
C LYS A 471 13.56 -15.05 14.29
N SER A 472 13.46 -15.72 13.14
CA SER A 472 14.32 -15.45 11.98
C SER A 472 13.93 -14.19 11.21
N LEU A 473 12.72 -13.68 11.41
CA LEU A 473 12.22 -12.49 10.72
C LEU A 473 12.73 -11.20 11.38
N ASP A 474 13.59 -10.47 10.68
CA ASP A 474 13.91 -9.09 11.05
C ASP A 474 12.89 -8.12 10.44
N TYR A 475 12.57 -7.06 11.19
CA TYR A 475 11.56 -6.07 10.84
C TYR A 475 12.05 -4.66 11.21
N SER A 476 11.91 -3.70 10.31
CA SER A 476 12.05 -2.27 10.59
C SER A 476 11.00 -1.44 9.83
N ALA A 477 10.93 -0.15 10.15
CA ALA A 477 10.19 0.83 9.37
C ALA A 477 11.06 2.06 9.11
N ALA A 478 10.73 2.82 8.08
CA ALA A 478 11.32 4.13 7.79
C ALA A 478 10.21 5.15 7.53
N VAL A 479 10.44 6.41 7.93
CA VAL A 479 9.57 7.54 7.59
C VAL A 479 10.42 8.71 7.13
N VAL A 480 10.03 9.33 6.02
CA VAL A 480 10.65 10.56 5.52
C VAL A 480 9.60 11.68 5.48
N PRO A 481 9.52 12.54 6.51
CA PRO A 481 8.47 13.57 6.67
C PRO A 481 8.50 14.73 5.68
N ALA A 482 9.55 14.86 4.87
CA ALA A 482 9.71 15.95 3.90
C ALA A 482 9.49 15.53 2.44
N LEU A 483 9.23 14.23 2.20
CA LEU A 483 9.07 13.67 0.85
C LEU A 483 7.68 13.04 0.67
N GLY A 484 6.65 13.79 1.05
CA GLY A 484 5.26 13.42 0.83
C GLY A 484 4.80 13.61 -0.62
N SER A 485 3.58 13.15 -0.90
CA SER A 485 3.03 13.18 -2.26
C SER A 485 2.84 14.60 -2.79
N THR A 486 2.61 15.58 -1.92
CA THR A 486 2.47 17.00 -2.31
C THR A 486 3.79 17.53 -2.86
N ALA A 487 4.88 17.33 -2.13
CA ALA A 487 6.23 17.73 -2.55
C ALA A 487 6.62 17.05 -3.88
N ILE A 488 6.43 15.74 -4.02
CA ILE A 488 6.83 15.04 -5.26
C ILE A 488 6.01 15.52 -6.47
N LYS A 489 4.70 15.71 -6.30
CA LYS A 489 3.80 16.11 -7.41
C LYS A 489 4.05 17.53 -7.88
N SER A 490 4.48 18.46 -7.01
CA SER A 490 4.80 19.83 -7.41
C SER A 490 5.97 19.90 -8.41
N HIS A 491 6.86 18.90 -8.37
CA HIS A 491 7.96 18.71 -9.33
C HIS A 491 7.56 17.88 -10.57
N LYS A 492 6.25 17.60 -10.74
CA LYS A 492 5.68 16.79 -11.83
C LYS A 492 6.23 15.35 -11.90
N LEU A 493 6.64 14.82 -10.75
CA LEU A 493 7.13 13.46 -10.62
C LEU A 493 6.01 12.52 -10.13
N SER A 494 6.15 11.24 -10.47
CA SER A 494 5.25 10.20 -9.96
C SER A 494 5.71 9.80 -8.55
N PRO A 495 4.87 9.97 -7.49
CA PRO A 495 5.22 9.56 -6.13
C PRO A 495 5.76 8.14 -6.06
N ASP A 496 5.01 7.21 -6.65
CA ASP A 496 5.39 5.80 -6.67
C ASP A 496 6.75 5.56 -7.35
N SER A 497 6.95 6.13 -8.55
CA SER A 497 8.23 5.94 -9.25
C SER A 497 9.39 6.55 -8.47
N THR A 498 9.19 7.71 -7.82
CA THR A 498 10.19 8.32 -6.94
C THR A 498 10.57 7.40 -5.78
N LEU A 499 9.59 6.81 -5.09
CA LEU A 499 9.87 5.89 -3.98
C LEU A 499 10.56 4.61 -4.47
N GLN A 500 10.14 4.06 -5.61
CA GLN A 500 10.80 2.89 -6.21
C GLN A 500 12.26 3.17 -6.59
N MET A 501 12.54 4.35 -7.14
CA MET A 501 13.91 4.77 -7.44
C MET A 501 14.77 4.94 -6.19
N ALA A 502 14.19 5.42 -5.08
CA ALA A 502 14.89 5.44 -3.80
C ALA A 502 15.21 4.03 -3.27
N LEU A 503 14.29 3.06 -3.44
CA LEU A 503 14.54 1.67 -3.11
C LEU A 503 15.66 1.06 -3.96
N GLN A 504 15.75 1.41 -5.25
CA GLN A 504 16.85 0.98 -6.12
C GLN A 504 18.19 1.53 -5.62
N LEU A 505 18.26 2.83 -5.32
CA LEU A 505 19.48 3.47 -4.82
C LEU A 505 19.90 2.91 -3.45
N ALA A 506 18.94 2.67 -2.56
CA ALA A 506 19.20 2.06 -1.25
C ALA A 506 19.82 0.67 -1.37
N TYR A 507 19.23 -0.20 -2.21
CA TYR A 507 19.77 -1.53 -2.46
C TYR A 507 21.17 -1.45 -3.11
N TYR A 508 21.33 -0.58 -4.11
CA TYR A 508 22.60 -0.39 -4.79
C TYR A 508 23.72 0.02 -3.84
N ARG A 509 23.46 0.94 -2.89
CA ARG A 509 24.43 1.38 -1.89
C ARG A 509 24.86 0.26 -0.93
N MET A 510 23.93 -0.62 -0.56
CA MET A 510 24.23 -1.74 0.32
C MET A 510 25.01 -2.85 -0.36
N HIS A 511 24.79 -3.07 -1.66
CA HIS A 511 25.28 -4.26 -2.36
C HIS A 511 26.28 -3.97 -3.49
N GLY A 512 26.45 -2.70 -3.87
CA GLY A 512 27.31 -2.25 -4.97
C GLY A 512 26.81 -2.66 -6.36
N LYS A 513 25.55 -3.10 -6.48
CA LYS A 513 24.94 -3.57 -7.74
C LYS A 513 23.42 -3.50 -7.68
N SER A 514 22.79 -3.45 -8.85
CA SER A 514 21.34 -3.57 -8.99
C SER A 514 20.83 -4.97 -8.63
N GLY A 515 19.62 -5.02 -8.07
CA GLY A 515 18.96 -6.25 -7.63
C GLY A 515 17.67 -6.52 -8.40
N SER A 516 17.36 -7.80 -8.62
CA SER A 516 16.07 -8.20 -9.18
C SER A 516 14.92 -7.71 -8.30
N THR A 517 14.20 -6.71 -8.80
CA THR A 517 13.13 -6.04 -8.07
C THR A 517 11.77 -6.40 -8.66
N TYR A 518 10.82 -6.67 -7.77
CA TYR A 518 9.42 -6.91 -8.09
C TYR A 518 8.57 -5.78 -7.51
N GLU A 519 7.77 -5.14 -8.35
CA GLU A 519 6.62 -4.35 -7.93
C GLU A 519 5.38 -4.94 -8.59
N ALA A 520 4.34 -5.18 -7.80
CA ALA A 520 3.11 -5.77 -8.30
C ALA A 520 2.24 -4.75 -9.03
N ALA A 521 1.73 -5.06 -10.23
CA ALA A 521 0.75 -4.23 -10.96
C ALA A 521 -0.58 -4.97 -11.17
N ALA A 522 -1.69 -4.35 -10.80
CA ALA A 522 -3.00 -4.95 -11.01
C ALA A 522 -3.41 -4.92 -12.49
N MET A 523 -3.88 -6.06 -13.02
CA MET A 523 -4.46 -6.19 -14.36
C MET A 523 -5.99 -6.25 -14.33
N ALA A 524 -6.61 -5.74 -13.27
CA ALA A 524 -8.05 -5.85 -13.02
C ALA A 524 -8.94 -5.18 -14.09
N TYR A 525 -8.38 -4.44 -15.05
CA TYR A 525 -9.12 -3.95 -16.22
C TYR A 525 -9.61 -5.07 -17.15
N PHE A 526 -8.96 -6.23 -17.07
CA PHE A 526 -9.20 -7.36 -17.94
C PHE A 526 -9.97 -8.46 -17.22
N LYS A 527 -10.72 -9.26 -17.97
CA LYS A 527 -11.44 -10.44 -17.49
C LYS A 527 -10.48 -11.38 -16.76
N GLU A 528 -10.79 -11.71 -15.51
CA GLU A 528 -9.95 -12.56 -14.65
C GLU A 528 -8.49 -12.08 -14.61
N GLY A 529 -8.33 -10.75 -14.68
CA GLY A 529 -7.07 -10.05 -14.57
C GLY A 529 -6.43 -10.30 -13.21
N ARG A 530 -5.26 -10.92 -13.22
CA ARG A 530 -4.45 -11.09 -12.00
C ARG A 530 -3.51 -9.91 -11.80
N THR A 531 -2.22 -10.20 -11.70
CA THR A 531 -1.15 -9.23 -11.51
C THR A 531 -0.11 -9.41 -12.60
N GLU A 532 0.55 -8.33 -13.00
CA GLU A 532 1.79 -8.34 -13.78
C GLU A 532 2.92 -7.75 -12.92
N THR A 533 4.17 -7.95 -13.31
CA THR A 533 5.33 -7.40 -12.62
C THR A 533 5.84 -6.12 -13.29
N ILE A 534 6.06 -5.09 -12.48
CA ILE A 534 6.89 -3.95 -12.83
C ILE A 534 8.30 -4.26 -12.33
N ARG A 535 9.26 -4.27 -13.27
CA ARG A 535 10.68 -4.50 -12.97
C ARG A 535 11.35 -3.16 -12.73
N SER A 536 11.38 -2.73 -11.48
CA SER A 536 11.89 -1.39 -11.11
C SER A 536 13.39 -1.25 -11.33
N ALA A 537 14.14 -2.35 -11.27
CA ALA A 537 15.51 -2.43 -11.75
C ALA A 537 15.54 -2.40 -13.28
N SER A 538 16.02 -1.30 -13.83
CA SER A 538 16.11 -1.00 -15.26
C SER A 538 17.50 -0.46 -15.58
N ILE A 539 17.83 -0.36 -16.87
CA ILE A 539 19.08 0.27 -17.32
C ILE A 539 19.17 1.72 -16.80
N GLU A 540 18.04 2.42 -16.84
CA GLU A 540 17.94 3.81 -16.40
C GLU A 540 18.07 3.94 -14.87
N SER A 541 17.47 3.03 -14.09
CA SER A 541 17.63 3.06 -12.63
C SER A 541 19.04 2.67 -12.20
N ASP A 542 19.68 1.71 -12.87
CA ASP A 542 21.07 1.33 -12.61
C ASP A 542 22.04 2.49 -12.91
N ALA A 543 21.86 3.15 -14.06
CA ALA A 543 22.62 4.35 -14.42
C ALA A 543 22.41 5.50 -13.42
N MET A 544 21.17 5.69 -12.94
CA MET A 544 20.88 6.65 -11.88
C MET A 544 21.61 6.30 -10.58
N CYS A 545 21.58 5.04 -10.15
CA CYS A 545 22.27 4.61 -8.93
C CYS A 545 23.77 4.89 -9.02
N ALA A 546 24.40 4.53 -10.14
CA ALA A 546 25.80 4.82 -10.39
C ALA A 546 26.10 6.33 -10.41
N THR A 547 25.21 7.16 -10.96
CA THR A 547 25.36 8.62 -11.02
C THR A 547 25.22 9.27 -9.64
N PHE A 548 24.32 8.78 -8.79
CA PHE A 548 24.12 9.33 -7.44
C PHE A 548 25.32 9.10 -6.53
N ASP A 549 26.01 7.97 -6.69
CA ASP A 549 27.18 7.59 -5.90
C ASP A 549 28.53 7.97 -6.57
N ASP A 550 28.50 8.57 -7.76
CA ASP A 550 29.71 9.16 -8.37
C ASP A 550 30.02 10.53 -7.72
N PRO A 551 31.17 10.67 -7.04
CA PRO A 551 31.57 11.95 -6.45
C PRO A 551 31.86 13.04 -7.49
N ALA A 552 32.05 12.69 -8.76
CA ALA A 552 32.24 13.65 -9.85
C ALA A 552 30.92 14.14 -10.48
N ALA A 553 29.79 13.46 -10.23
CA ALA A 553 28.51 13.82 -10.81
C ALA A 553 27.96 15.11 -10.22
N THR A 554 27.53 16.03 -11.09
CA THR A 554 26.90 17.28 -10.67
C THR A 554 25.45 17.06 -10.24
N LYS A 555 24.86 18.03 -9.54
CA LYS A 555 23.42 18.02 -9.21
C LYS A 555 22.54 17.90 -10.46
N ALA A 556 22.94 18.54 -11.56
CA ALA A 556 22.22 18.47 -12.83
C ALA A 556 22.29 17.07 -13.47
N ASP A 557 23.44 16.40 -13.35
CA ASP A 557 23.59 15.01 -13.82
C ASP A 557 22.67 14.07 -13.02
N LYS A 558 22.63 14.24 -11.70
CA LYS A 558 21.76 13.47 -10.79
C LYS A 558 20.28 13.70 -11.09
N GLU A 559 19.84 14.96 -11.25
CA GLU A 559 18.46 15.28 -11.66
C GLU A 559 18.11 14.63 -13.02
N ALA A 560 18.99 14.78 -14.03
CA ALA A 560 18.73 14.20 -15.35
C ALA A 560 18.60 12.67 -15.31
N ALA A 561 19.50 11.99 -14.60
CA ALA A 561 19.46 10.54 -14.45
C ALA A 561 18.22 10.07 -13.66
N PHE A 562 17.86 10.79 -12.60
CA PHE A 562 16.68 10.51 -11.80
C PHE A 562 15.38 10.66 -12.62
N ARG A 563 15.22 11.76 -13.35
CA ARG A 563 14.05 11.97 -14.22
C ARG A 563 13.93 10.90 -15.30
N ALA A 564 15.04 10.49 -15.90
CA ALA A 564 15.06 9.42 -16.90
C ALA A 564 14.56 8.09 -16.32
N ALA A 565 15.06 7.72 -15.14
CA ALA A 565 14.67 6.50 -14.45
C ALA A 565 13.19 6.53 -14.00
N VAL A 566 12.71 7.66 -13.47
CA VAL A 566 11.29 7.86 -13.13
C VAL A 566 10.40 7.73 -14.38
N ALA A 567 10.83 8.28 -15.52
CA ALA A 567 10.09 8.18 -16.77
C ALA A 567 10.03 6.73 -17.29
N LYS A 568 11.15 5.99 -17.24
CA LYS A 568 11.19 4.56 -17.58
C LYS A 568 10.28 3.75 -16.66
N HIS A 569 10.38 3.93 -15.35
CA HIS A 569 9.55 3.24 -14.37
C HIS A 569 8.06 3.49 -14.62
N SER A 570 7.68 4.73 -14.87
CA SER A 570 6.30 5.10 -15.24
C SER A 570 5.84 4.44 -16.54
N ALA A 571 6.73 4.20 -17.51
CA ALA A 571 6.40 3.49 -18.74
C ALA A 571 6.22 1.97 -18.49
N LEU A 572 7.12 1.35 -17.73
CA LEU A 572 7.01 -0.05 -17.31
C LEU A 572 5.71 -0.31 -16.54
N ALA A 573 5.33 0.62 -15.66
CA ALA A 573 4.06 0.55 -14.94
C ALA A 573 2.83 0.52 -15.86
N ARG A 574 2.80 1.40 -16.88
CA ARG A 574 1.73 1.41 -17.88
C ARG A 574 1.70 0.13 -18.70
N ASP A 575 2.86 -0.36 -19.09
CA ASP A 575 2.97 -1.62 -19.84
C ASP A 575 2.43 -2.78 -19.02
N ALA A 576 2.86 -2.92 -17.76
CA ALA A 576 2.39 -3.98 -16.86
C ALA A 576 0.86 -3.93 -16.65
N GLN A 577 0.33 -2.74 -16.33
CA GLN A 577 -1.12 -2.55 -16.13
C GLN A 577 -1.97 -2.80 -17.37
N THR A 578 -1.38 -2.72 -18.57
CA THR A 578 -2.08 -2.96 -19.85
C THR A 578 -1.78 -4.34 -20.44
N GLY A 579 -1.22 -5.26 -19.65
CA GLY A 579 -0.93 -6.64 -20.07
C GLY A 579 0.26 -6.77 -21.03
N LYS A 580 1.14 -5.76 -21.08
CA LYS A 580 2.36 -5.73 -21.92
C LYS A 580 3.65 -5.93 -21.13
N GLY A 581 3.54 -6.39 -19.89
CA GLY A 581 4.68 -6.88 -19.12
C GLY A 581 5.23 -8.19 -19.69
N ILE A 582 6.31 -8.67 -19.10
CA ILE A 582 7.06 -9.83 -19.61
C ILE A 582 6.98 -11.04 -18.68
N ASP A 583 6.79 -10.82 -17.38
CA ASP A 583 6.95 -11.85 -16.37
C ASP A 583 5.88 -12.93 -16.49
N ARG A 584 4.59 -12.55 -16.60
CA ARG A 584 3.51 -13.54 -16.74
C ARG A 584 3.60 -14.31 -18.06
N HIS A 585 4.02 -13.65 -19.13
CA HIS A 585 4.19 -14.30 -20.41
C HIS A 585 5.33 -15.34 -20.38
N LEU A 586 6.52 -14.97 -19.90
CA LEU A 586 7.65 -15.88 -19.76
C LEU A 586 7.34 -17.02 -18.77
N PHE A 587 6.62 -16.74 -17.69
CA PHE A 587 6.19 -17.74 -16.72
C PHE A 587 5.32 -18.82 -17.36
N VAL A 588 4.30 -18.45 -18.14
CA VAL A 588 3.41 -19.42 -18.81
C VAL A 588 4.18 -20.23 -19.85
N LEU A 589 5.02 -19.58 -20.67
CA LEU A 589 5.85 -20.28 -21.65
C LEU A 589 6.80 -21.28 -20.97
N ARG A 590 7.38 -20.93 -19.82
CA ARG A 590 8.20 -21.83 -19.01
C ARG A 590 7.40 -23.03 -18.50
N ARG A 591 6.24 -22.80 -17.88
CA ARG A 591 5.38 -23.90 -17.39
C ARG A 591 4.95 -24.85 -18.51
N MET A 592 4.64 -24.31 -19.69
CA MET A 592 4.30 -25.11 -20.86
C MET A 592 5.49 -25.94 -21.35
N ALA A 593 6.69 -25.35 -21.39
CA ALA A 593 7.92 -26.07 -21.76
C ALA A 593 8.23 -27.21 -20.78
N GLU A 594 8.15 -26.93 -19.47
CA GLU A 594 8.35 -27.91 -18.39
C GLU A 594 7.35 -29.07 -18.50
N ALA A 595 6.05 -28.76 -18.66
CA ALA A 595 5.01 -29.77 -18.81
C ALA A 595 5.18 -30.62 -20.07
N ALA A 596 5.73 -30.05 -21.14
CA ALA A 596 6.02 -30.74 -22.39
C ALA A 596 7.39 -31.47 -22.40
N GLY A 597 8.21 -31.32 -21.35
CA GLY A 597 9.58 -31.85 -21.30
C GLY A 597 10.50 -31.25 -22.36
N ILE A 598 10.27 -29.99 -22.76
CA ILE A 598 11.07 -29.28 -23.76
C ILE A 598 12.25 -28.62 -23.06
N ASP A 599 13.46 -28.95 -23.49
CA ASP A 599 14.67 -28.28 -23.00
C ASP A 599 14.73 -26.82 -23.49
N THR A 600 14.91 -25.91 -22.55
CA THR A 600 14.88 -24.46 -22.78
C THR A 600 16.05 -23.80 -22.05
N PRO A 601 17.24 -23.70 -22.68
CA PRO A 601 18.42 -23.10 -22.06
C PRO A 601 18.20 -21.69 -21.50
N LEU A 602 17.27 -20.92 -22.09
CA LEU A 602 16.87 -19.60 -21.57
C LEU A 602 16.42 -19.66 -20.11
N PHE A 603 15.59 -20.63 -19.74
CA PHE A 603 15.07 -20.72 -18.37
C PHE A 603 16.06 -21.36 -17.39
N ALA A 604 17.12 -22.01 -17.89
CA ALA A 604 18.23 -22.53 -17.10
C ALA A 604 19.41 -21.54 -16.98
N ASP A 605 19.39 -20.43 -17.73
CA ASP A 605 20.45 -19.42 -17.73
C ASP A 605 20.60 -18.75 -16.34
N ASP A 606 21.84 -18.55 -15.89
CA ASP A 606 22.13 -17.98 -14.57
C ASP A 606 21.52 -16.58 -14.39
N VAL A 607 21.44 -15.78 -15.46
CA VAL A 607 20.82 -14.45 -15.41
C VAL A 607 19.30 -14.57 -15.34
N TYR A 608 18.69 -15.55 -16.01
CA TYR A 608 17.27 -15.85 -15.82
C TYR A 608 16.97 -16.28 -14.38
N GLN A 609 17.81 -17.13 -13.77
CA GLN A 609 17.65 -17.53 -12.37
C GLN A 609 17.77 -16.34 -11.41
N ARG A 610 18.72 -15.42 -11.68
CA ARG A 610 18.87 -14.15 -10.93
C ARG A 610 17.67 -13.22 -11.14
N PHE A 611 17.14 -13.14 -12.35
CA PHE A 611 15.92 -12.39 -12.67
C PHE A 611 14.68 -12.96 -11.97
N ALA A 612 14.56 -14.28 -11.90
CA ALA A 612 13.46 -14.97 -11.23
C ALA A 612 13.55 -14.88 -9.70
N THR A 613 14.77 -14.78 -9.15
CA THR A 613 15.00 -14.63 -7.71
C THR A 613 14.82 -13.17 -7.29
N ILE A 614 13.67 -12.85 -6.71
CA ILE A 614 13.38 -11.49 -6.23
C ILE A 614 14.16 -11.21 -4.94
N VAL A 615 14.95 -10.14 -4.96
CA VAL A 615 15.74 -9.65 -3.80
C VAL A 615 15.16 -8.38 -3.18
N VAL A 616 14.34 -7.65 -3.93
CA VAL A 616 13.50 -6.57 -3.38
C VAL A 616 12.08 -6.77 -3.88
N SER A 617 11.20 -7.23 -2.99
CA SER A 617 9.78 -7.42 -3.29
C SER A 617 9.01 -6.26 -2.69
N THR A 618 8.29 -5.52 -3.52
CA THR A 618 7.67 -4.26 -3.12
C THR A 618 6.17 -4.28 -3.37
N SER A 619 5.46 -3.54 -2.52
CA SER A 619 4.07 -3.21 -2.75
C SER A 619 3.73 -1.86 -2.17
N THR A 620 3.05 -1.04 -2.96
CA THR A 620 2.43 0.16 -2.42
C THR A 620 1.15 -0.16 -1.65
N LEU A 621 0.92 0.55 -0.56
CA LEU A 621 -0.36 0.73 0.09
C LEU A 621 -0.94 2.07 -0.43
N PRO A 622 -1.94 2.05 -1.32
CA PRO A 622 -2.51 3.28 -1.82
C PRO A 622 -3.17 4.06 -0.69
N ALA A 623 -3.23 5.39 -0.84
CA ALA A 623 -3.92 6.26 0.09
C ALA A 623 -5.35 5.76 0.34
N SER A 624 -5.65 5.43 1.59
CA SER A 624 -6.92 4.83 2.00
C SER A 624 -7.51 5.60 3.17
N PRO A 625 -8.84 5.79 3.21
CA PRO A 625 -9.51 6.31 4.39
C PRO A 625 -9.46 5.32 5.57
N ALA A 626 -9.31 4.03 5.30
CA ALA A 626 -9.42 2.96 6.28
C ALA A 626 -8.09 2.36 6.73
N LEU A 627 -7.10 2.33 5.84
CA LEU A 627 -5.83 1.68 6.10
C LEU A 627 -4.79 2.69 6.55
N ASP A 628 -4.00 2.29 7.54
CA ASP A 628 -2.89 3.06 8.07
C ASP A 628 -1.57 2.52 7.54
N LYS A 629 -1.34 1.21 7.75
CA LYS A 629 -0.10 0.49 7.42
C LYS A 629 -0.38 -0.84 6.75
N GLY A 630 0.65 -1.39 6.13
CA GLY A 630 0.64 -2.75 5.59
C GLY A 630 2.04 -3.35 5.66
N GLY A 631 2.11 -4.67 5.71
CA GLY A 631 3.38 -5.39 5.75
C GLY A 631 3.22 -6.83 5.30
N PHE A 632 4.32 -7.43 4.85
CA PHE A 632 4.39 -8.81 4.40
C PHE A 632 5.81 -9.34 4.59
N GLY A 633 5.97 -10.66 4.62
CA GLY A 633 7.29 -11.28 4.74
C GLY A 633 8.06 -11.31 3.42
N PRO A 634 9.37 -11.63 3.47
CA PRO A 634 10.19 -11.77 2.28
C PRO A 634 9.78 -12.97 1.42
N VAL A 635 9.86 -12.84 0.10
CA VAL A 635 9.51 -13.92 -0.85
C VAL A 635 10.67 -14.87 -1.15
N SER A 636 11.88 -14.55 -0.68
CA SER A 636 13.07 -15.40 -0.75
C SER A 636 13.98 -15.11 0.46
N PRO A 637 14.92 -16.01 0.81
CA PRO A 637 15.81 -15.80 1.95
C PRO A 637 16.65 -14.51 1.87
N GLU A 638 17.02 -14.09 0.66
CA GLU A 638 17.81 -12.87 0.40
C GLU A 638 16.92 -11.65 0.12
N CYS A 639 15.59 -11.77 0.26
CA CYS A 639 14.68 -10.69 -0.10
C CYS A 639 14.51 -9.67 1.03
N PHE A 640 14.33 -8.41 0.64
CA PHE A 640 13.63 -7.41 1.43
C PHE A 640 12.15 -7.38 1.02
N GLY A 641 11.25 -7.67 1.95
CA GLY A 641 9.82 -7.45 1.78
C GLY A 641 9.47 -6.01 2.16
N VAL A 642 9.08 -5.18 1.19
CA VAL A 642 8.90 -3.73 1.37
C VAL A 642 7.45 -3.33 1.11
N GLY A 643 6.69 -3.11 2.18
CA GLY A 643 5.40 -2.41 2.11
C GLY A 643 5.64 -0.91 2.22
N TYR A 644 5.14 -0.11 1.27
CA TYR A 644 5.36 1.34 1.32
C TYR A 644 4.09 2.15 1.03
N GLY A 645 3.95 3.30 1.65
CA GLY A 645 2.82 4.21 1.48
C GLY A 645 3.30 5.64 1.42
N ILE A 646 2.46 6.52 0.89
CA ILE A 646 2.75 7.94 0.86
C ILE A 646 1.52 8.76 1.27
N THR A 647 1.72 9.64 2.24
CA THR A 647 0.77 10.66 2.67
C THR A 647 1.07 11.98 1.96
N PRO A 648 0.26 13.03 2.10
CA PRO A 648 0.61 14.36 1.57
C PRO A 648 1.99 14.84 2.05
N ASP A 649 2.36 14.49 3.29
CA ASP A 649 3.55 15.02 3.96
C ASP A 649 4.71 14.02 4.04
N ALA A 650 4.45 12.71 4.17
CA ALA A 650 5.50 11.73 4.44
C ALA A 650 5.44 10.49 3.54
N ALA A 651 6.61 9.90 3.29
CA ALA A 651 6.73 8.54 2.78
C ALA A 651 6.97 7.57 3.94
N HIS A 652 6.30 6.42 3.91
CA HIS A 652 6.36 5.39 4.95
C HIS A 652 6.78 4.05 4.35
N PHE A 653 7.65 3.33 5.04
CA PHE A 653 8.12 2.01 4.64
C PHE A 653 8.05 1.04 5.81
N SER A 654 7.63 -0.19 5.53
CA SER A 654 7.69 -1.37 6.37
C SER A 654 8.60 -2.36 5.65
N VAL A 655 9.66 -2.81 6.31
CA VAL A 655 10.72 -3.62 5.72
C VAL A 655 10.90 -4.89 6.54
N THR A 656 10.86 -6.05 5.87
CA THR A 656 11.14 -7.37 6.45
C THR A 656 12.27 -8.07 5.71
N THR A 657 13.04 -8.92 6.41
CA THR A 657 14.04 -9.82 5.79
C THR A 657 14.32 -11.02 6.70
N PHE A 658 14.85 -12.12 6.16
CA PHE A 658 15.26 -13.30 6.94
C PHE A 658 16.76 -13.36 7.26
N GLY A 659 17.60 -12.67 6.48
CA GLY A 659 19.06 -12.88 6.52
C GLY A 659 19.90 -11.61 6.42
N GLN A 660 19.25 -10.45 6.40
CA GLN A 660 19.91 -9.15 6.23
C GLN A 660 19.50 -8.19 7.35
N ASP A 661 20.01 -6.97 7.30
CA ASP A 661 19.72 -5.93 8.30
C ASP A 661 18.66 -4.95 7.75
N THR A 662 17.44 -5.04 8.29
CA THR A 662 16.36 -4.12 7.90
C THR A 662 16.61 -2.69 8.34
N ALA A 663 17.35 -2.46 9.44
CA ALA A 663 17.64 -1.11 9.93
C ALA A 663 18.65 -0.41 9.02
N ALA A 664 19.67 -1.14 8.56
CA ALA A 664 20.60 -0.65 7.55
C ALA A 664 19.90 -0.34 6.22
N PHE A 665 18.96 -1.19 5.78
CA PHE A 665 18.17 -0.92 4.58
C PHE A 665 17.28 0.31 4.73
N CYS A 666 16.59 0.46 5.87
CA CYS A 666 15.84 1.69 6.17
C CYS A 666 16.72 2.94 6.15
N ALA A 667 17.93 2.88 6.72
CA ALA A 667 18.91 3.97 6.68
C ALA A 667 19.26 4.36 5.24
N ALA A 668 19.52 3.36 4.40
CA ALA A 668 19.86 3.55 3.00
C ALA A 668 18.68 4.16 2.22
N VAL A 669 17.44 3.76 2.52
CA VAL A 669 16.22 4.36 1.94
C VAL A 669 16.07 5.82 2.36
N GLU A 670 16.25 6.14 3.64
CA GLU A 670 16.19 7.53 4.13
C GLU A 670 17.27 8.39 3.46
N SER A 671 18.51 7.90 3.41
CA SER A 671 19.61 8.58 2.70
C SER A 671 19.31 8.79 1.22
N ALA A 672 18.80 7.76 0.52
CA ALA A 672 18.44 7.86 -0.89
C ALA A 672 17.33 8.90 -1.13
N LEU A 673 16.29 8.92 -0.30
CA LEU A 673 15.20 9.88 -0.39
C LEU A 673 15.66 11.31 -0.13
N ASN A 674 16.57 11.51 0.83
CA ASN A 674 17.18 12.82 1.08
C ASN A 674 18.02 13.29 -0.10
N ASP A 675 18.85 12.44 -0.69
CA ASP A 675 19.64 12.82 -1.87
C ASP A 675 18.76 13.15 -3.09
N ILE A 676 17.67 12.41 -3.29
CA ILE A 676 16.68 12.70 -4.34
C ILE A 676 16.00 14.04 -4.07
N LYS A 677 15.63 14.33 -2.82
CA LYS A 677 15.09 15.63 -2.41
C LYS A 677 16.07 16.75 -2.74
N ASP A 678 17.33 16.58 -2.38
CA ASP A 678 18.36 17.61 -2.58
C ASP A 678 18.62 17.83 -4.08
N ALA A 679 18.56 16.78 -4.91
CA ALA A 679 18.73 16.86 -6.35
C ALA A 679 17.53 17.55 -7.07
N GLU A 680 16.30 17.17 -6.74
CA GLU A 680 15.09 17.55 -7.50
C GLU A 680 14.26 18.67 -6.88
N VAL A 681 14.23 18.73 -5.54
CA VAL A 681 13.24 19.50 -4.77
C VAL A 681 13.79 20.86 -4.32
N GLU A 682 15.11 20.98 -4.14
CA GLU A 682 15.72 22.20 -3.56
C GLU A 682 16.12 23.30 -4.56
N ALA A 683 16.02 23.09 -5.87
CA ALA A 683 16.41 24.11 -6.86
C ALA A 683 15.66 25.48 -6.74
N PRO A 684 14.37 25.55 -6.35
CA PRO A 684 13.68 26.83 -6.15
C PRO A 684 14.08 27.59 -4.88
N LEU A 685 14.47 26.88 -3.81
CA LEU A 685 14.85 27.44 -2.52
C LEU A 685 16.30 27.92 -2.54
N GLN A 686 17.15 27.16 -3.22
CA GLN A 686 18.52 27.55 -3.53
C GLN A 686 18.56 28.90 -4.29
N ARG A 687 17.59 29.18 -5.16
CA ARG A 687 17.44 30.51 -5.80
C ARG A 687 17.09 31.65 -4.83
N LEU A 688 16.38 31.39 -3.73
CA LEU A 688 16.08 32.40 -2.71
C LEU A 688 17.32 32.72 -1.86
N GLU A 689 18.13 31.71 -1.55
CA GLU A 689 19.36 31.86 -0.77
C GLU A 689 20.51 32.45 -1.59
N GLU A 690 20.72 31.96 -2.81
CA GLU A 690 21.75 32.47 -3.72
C GLU A 690 21.35 33.81 -4.36
N GLY A 691 20.05 34.05 -4.54
CA GLY A 691 19.54 35.26 -5.18
C GLY A 691 19.51 36.48 -4.25
N TYR A 692 19.52 36.30 -2.93
CA TYR A 692 19.41 37.37 -1.93
C TYR A 692 20.43 37.17 -0.80
N ALA A 693 21.56 37.88 -0.85
CA ALA A 693 22.63 37.74 0.15
C ALA A 693 22.23 38.14 1.59
N SER A 694 21.10 38.83 1.72
CA SER A 694 20.42 39.18 2.96
C SER A 694 19.61 38.04 3.56
N VAL A 695 19.20 37.04 2.80
CA VAL A 695 18.56 35.83 3.32
C VAL A 695 19.64 34.92 3.90
N ASP A 696 19.57 34.62 5.21
CA ASP A 696 20.56 33.78 5.89
C ASP A 696 19.96 32.55 6.59
N ALA A 697 18.66 32.32 6.45
CA ALA A 697 17.98 31.06 6.73
C ALA A 697 16.65 30.98 5.95
N VAL A 698 16.26 29.79 5.52
CA VAL A 698 14.94 29.53 4.93
C VAL A 698 14.34 28.29 5.58
N VAL A 699 13.04 28.33 5.87
CA VAL A 699 12.25 27.18 6.33
C VAL A 699 10.99 27.11 5.50
N VAL A 700 10.73 25.97 4.88
CA VAL A 700 9.42 25.70 4.25
C VAL A 700 8.62 24.87 5.22
N VAL A 701 7.39 25.28 5.51
CA VAL A 701 6.53 24.67 6.54
C VAL A 701 5.23 24.20 5.88
N ASN A 702 4.79 22.98 6.18
CA ASN A 702 3.48 22.49 5.74
C ASN A 702 2.34 23.07 6.60
N GLU A 703 1.10 22.78 6.23
CA GLU A 703 -0.10 23.23 6.97
C GLU A 703 -0.16 22.73 8.43
N HIS A 704 0.57 21.67 8.75
CA HIS A 704 0.63 21.07 10.09
C HIS A 704 1.78 21.59 10.95
N GLY A 705 2.61 22.52 10.45
CA GLY A 705 3.70 23.13 11.22
C GLY A 705 5.01 22.36 11.21
N PHE A 706 5.18 21.39 10.31
CA PHE A 706 6.42 20.64 10.13
C PHE A 706 7.32 21.29 9.05
N PRO A 707 8.64 21.38 9.29
CA PRO A 707 9.56 21.87 8.28
C PRO A 707 9.75 20.83 7.17
N LEU A 708 9.29 21.16 5.96
CA LEU A 708 9.57 20.43 4.72
C LEU A 708 11.01 20.67 4.25
N HIS A 709 11.57 21.84 4.56
CA HIS A 709 12.96 22.21 4.29
C HIS A 709 13.43 23.20 5.36
N ALA A 710 14.71 23.14 5.71
CA ALA A 710 15.33 24.14 6.58
C ALA A 710 16.82 24.30 6.27
N SER A 711 17.26 25.55 6.12
CA SER A 711 18.64 25.95 5.85
C SER A 711 19.05 27.13 6.73
N GLY A 712 20.34 27.32 6.97
CA GLY A 712 20.87 28.48 7.73
C GLY A 712 20.47 28.52 9.22
N LEU A 713 19.90 27.43 9.73
CA LEU A 713 19.54 27.22 11.14
C LEU A 713 20.53 26.27 11.83
N PRO A 714 20.74 26.42 13.15
CA PRO A 714 21.82 25.73 13.86
C PRO A 714 21.57 24.24 14.12
N SER A 715 20.34 23.74 14.00
CA SER A 715 19.99 22.33 14.18
C SER A 715 18.60 22.00 13.63
N ALA A 716 18.30 20.71 13.45
CA ALA A 716 16.96 20.22 13.10
C ALA A 716 15.91 20.60 14.18
N GLY A 717 16.28 20.52 15.47
CA GLY A 717 15.40 20.99 16.56
C GLY A 717 15.06 22.48 16.46
N ALA A 718 16.01 23.32 16.03
CA ALA A 718 15.75 24.73 15.78
C ALA A 718 14.82 24.95 14.58
N ALA A 719 14.94 24.14 13.53
CA ALA A 719 14.04 24.17 12.38
C ALA A 719 12.61 23.80 12.78
N ASN A 720 12.42 22.72 13.55
CA ASN A 720 11.11 22.31 14.06
C ASN A 720 10.47 23.40 14.93
N ALA A 721 11.23 24.02 15.83
CA ALA A 721 10.73 25.09 16.68
C ALA A 721 10.30 26.33 15.89
N VAL A 722 11.09 26.74 14.88
CA VAL A 722 10.75 27.85 14.00
C VAL A 722 9.52 27.52 13.15
N ALA A 723 9.48 26.34 12.53
CA ALA A 723 8.38 25.90 11.71
C ALA A 723 7.04 25.93 12.47
N LYS A 724 7.01 25.31 13.65
CA LYS A 724 5.83 25.30 14.52
C LYS A 724 5.41 26.72 14.90
N ALA A 725 6.34 27.55 15.37
CA ALA A 725 6.04 28.91 15.80
C ALA A 725 5.50 29.78 14.65
N MET A 726 6.08 29.65 13.45
CA MET A 726 5.65 30.43 12.27
C MET A 726 4.30 29.96 11.75
N ASN A 727 3.99 28.67 11.82
CA ASN A 727 2.68 28.14 11.47
C ASN A 727 1.60 28.66 12.43
N ASP A 728 1.84 28.54 13.74
CA ASP A 728 0.93 29.03 14.78
C ASP A 728 0.65 30.55 14.61
N LEU A 729 1.70 31.34 14.34
CA LEU A 729 1.58 32.78 14.08
C LEU A 729 0.85 33.11 12.78
N SER A 730 1.09 32.35 11.71
CA SER A 730 0.41 32.55 10.43
C SER A 730 -1.09 32.27 10.54
N HIS A 731 -1.48 31.21 11.24
CA HIS A 731 -2.88 30.92 11.54
C HIS A 731 -3.54 32.03 12.36
N LEU A 732 -2.87 32.50 13.40
CA LEU A 732 -3.37 33.62 14.21
C LEU A 732 -3.58 34.88 13.37
N ALA A 733 -2.58 35.24 12.55
CA ALA A 733 -2.64 36.41 11.68
C ALA A 733 -3.75 36.32 10.64
N ARG A 734 -3.95 35.14 10.02
CA ARG A 734 -5.05 34.90 9.06
C ARG A 734 -6.42 35.06 9.71
N ASN A 735 -6.60 34.54 10.93
CA ASN A 735 -7.85 34.69 11.66
C ASN A 735 -8.13 36.17 11.96
N MET A 736 -7.11 36.91 12.41
CA MET A 736 -7.24 38.35 12.66
C MET A 736 -7.60 39.15 11.40
N VAL A 737 -6.99 38.84 10.25
CA VAL A 737 -7.32 39.50 8.97
C VAL A 737 -8.77 39.21 8.57
N ARG A 738 -9.21 37.95 8.65
CA ARG A 738 -10.60 37.55 8.34
C ARG A 738 -11.63 38.18 9.27
N ASP A 739 -11.27 38.42 10.53
CA ASP A 739 -12.14 39.11 11.49
C ASP A 739 -12.33 40.60 11.15
N ILE A 740 -11.34 41.22 10.48
CA ILE A 740 -11.36 42.64 10.09
C ILE A 740 -11.99 42.79 8.70
N GLU A 741 -11.55 42.02 7.73
CA GLU A 741 -12.01 42.01 6.34
C GLU A 741 -12.24 40.55 5.87
N PRO A 742 -13.50 40.07 5.89
CA PRO A 742 -13.83 38.66 5.61
C PRO A 742 -13.42 38.15 4.22
N ASP A 743 -13.25 39.07 3.27
CA ASP A 743 -12.92 38.78 1.87
C ASP A 743 -11.42 38.93 1.56
N ASP A 744 -10.59 39.32 2.54
CA ASP A 744 -9.14 39.51 2.35
C ASP A 744 -8.35 38.27 2.80
N GLU A 745 -7.28 37.98 2.07
CA GLU A 745 -6.37 36.86 2.36
C GLU A 745 -4.97 37.38 2.69
N LEU A 746 -4.41 36.90 3.81
CA LEU A 746 -3.06 37.25 4.23
C LEU A 746 -2.02 36.79 3.18
N LEU A 747 -1.50 37.73 2.39
CA LEU A 747 -0.50 37.46 1.35
C LEU A 747 0.88 37.11 1.94
N PHE A 748 1.34 37.89 2.93
CA PHE A 748 2.59 37.63 3.63
C PHE A 748 2.58 38.27 5.03
N LEU A 749 3.33 37.68 5.95
CA LEU A 749 3.56 38.17 7.31
C LEU A 749 5.04 38.52 7.47
N ARG A 750 5.35 39.71 7.97
CA ARG A 750 6.71 40.11 8.32
C ARG A 750 6.85 40.27 9.83
N LEU A 751 7.78 39.53 10.42
CA LEU A 751 8.05 39.55 11.85
C LEU A 751 9.46 40.10 12.07
N ARG A 752 9.54 41.30 12.63
CA ARG A 752 10.83 41.93 12.90
C ARG A 752 11.24 41.71 14.35
N CYS A 753 12.44 41.17 14.55
CA CYS A 753 13.07 41.04 15.86
C CYS A 753 14.49 41.60 15.81
N GLY A 754 14.68 42.82 16.33
CA GLY A 754 15.97 43.49 16.34
C GLY A 754 16.53 43.73 14.93
N LYS A 755 17.66 43.06 14.60
CA LYS A 755 18.35 43.18 13.30
C LYS A 755 17.93 42.12 12.28
N THR A 756 16.91 41.33 12.62
CA THR A 756 16.45 40.20 11.84
C THR A 756 14.99 40.41 11.49
N GLU A 757 14.63 40.12 10.24
CA GLU A 757 13.25 40.12 9.77
C GLU A 757 12.92 38.73 9.24
N TRP A 758 11.82 38.14 9.70
CA TRP A 758 11.29 36.91 9.15
C TRP A 758 10.14 37.25 8.22
N VAL A 759 10.22 36.76 6.98
CA VAL A 759 9.18 36.93 5.98
C VAL A 759 8.50 35.58 5.80
N VAL A 760 7.22 35.50 6.13
CA VAL A 760 6.39 34.31 6.00
C VAL A 760 5.42 34.55 4.85
N GLY A 761 5.68 33.95 3.70
CA GLY A 761 4.78 33.98 2.56
C GLY A 761 3.94 32.72 2.48
N ALA A 762 2.66 32.86 2.15
CA ALA A 762 1.82 31.71 1.80
C ALA A 762 1.99 31.40 0.31
N LYS A 763 2.25 30.15 -0.03
CA LYS A 763 2.25 29.68 -1.42
C LYS A 763 1.55 28.33 -1.49
N GLU A 764 0.35 28.31 -2.04
CA GLU A 764 -0.51 27.13 -2.07
C GLU A 764 -0.67 26.55 -0.64
N ASP A 765 -0.28 25.29 -0.43
CA ASP A 765 -0.45 24.54 0.84
C ASP A 765 0.76 24.66 1.80
N HIS A 766 1.69 25.60 1.53
CA HIS A 766 2.93 25.75 2.29
C HIS A 766 3.19 27.20 2.72
N LEU A 767 3.90 27.34 3.84
CA LEU A 767 4.50 28.60 4.27
C LEU A 767 5.98 28.60 3.90
N VAL A 768 6.43 29.65 3.22
CA VAL A 768 7.86 29.91 3.01
C VAL A 768 8.29 30.96 4.02
N VAL A 769 9.13 30.55 4.96
CA VAL A 769 9.67 31.39 6.04
C VAL A 769 11.12 31.72 5.69
N ALA A 770 11.42 32.96 5.34
CA ALA A 770 12.78 33.42 5.08
C ALA A 770 13.25 34.36 6.18
N ARG A 771 14.45 34.11 6.73
CA ARG A 771 15.12 35.01 7.68
C ARG A 771 16.06 35.94 6.92
N GLN A 772 15.81 37.23 7.05
CA GLN A 772 16.59 38.29 6.46
C GLN A 772 17.43 39.04 7.49
N ASN A 773 18.69 39.25 7.16
CA ASN A 773 19.62 40.11 7.87
C ASN A 773 19.48 41.55 7.37
N LEU A 774 18.91 42.42 8.20
CA LEU A 774 18.58 43.79 7.80
C LEU A 774 19.81 44.64 7.43
N ARG A 775 21.01 44.30 7.94
CA ARG A 775 22.25 44.99 7.55
C ARG A 775 22.66 44.68 6.12
N LYS A 776 22.45 43.44 5.68
CA LYS A 776 22.76 43.01 4.32
C LYS A 776 21.65 43.39 3.34
N LEU A 777 20.39 43.43 3.80
CA LEU A 777 19.23 43.75 2.96
C LEU A 777 19.34 45.14 2.32
N HIS A 778 19.84 46.12 3.05
CA HIS A 778 20.07 47.46 2.50
C HIS A 778 21.11 47.46 1.37
N SER A 779 22.18 46.68 1.52
CA SER A 779 23.21 46.52 0.49
C SER A 779 22.64 45.84 -0.75
N ASP A 780 21.87 44.76 -0.57
CA ASP A 780 21.26 44.00 -1.67
C ASP A 780 20.29 44.84 -2.51
N ILE A 781 19.45 45.63 -1.83
CA ILE A 781 18.51 46.54 -2.50
C ILE A 781 19.27 47.55 -3.36
N MET A 782 20.34 48.14 -2.83
CA MET A 782 21.13 49.13 -3.57
C MET A 782 21.86 48.51 -4.78
N THR A 783 22.39 47.29 -4.64
CA THR A 783 23.02 46.58 -5.76
C THR A 783 22.02 46.27 -6.89
N ARG A 784 20.77 45.91 -6.56
CA ARG A 784 19.73 45.61 -7.55
C ARG A 784 19.16 46.84 -8.24
N VAL A 785 18.94 47.92 -7.50
CA VAL A 785 18.54 49.21 -8.09
C VAL A 785 19.59 49.68 -9.10
N GLN A 786 20.88 49.43 -8.81
CA GLN A 786 21.98 49.70 -9.73
C GLN A 786 21.95 48.78 -10.97
N SER A 787 21.76 47.47 -10.80
CA SER A 787 21.71 46.53 -11.93
C SER A 787 20.50 46.73 -12.84
N ASP A 788 19.34 47.06 -12.29
CA ASP A 788 18.12 47.34 -13.06
C ASP A 788 18.25 48.66 -13.82
N ALA A 789 18.92 49.66 -13.25
CA ALA A 789 19.26 50.91 -13.94
C ALA A 789 20.24 50.67 -15.10
N ASP A 790 21.22 49.78 -14.92
CA ASP A 790 22.18 49.41 -15.97
C ASP A 790 21.53 48.57 -17.09
N ALA A 791 20.57 47.70 -16.75
CA ALA A 791 19.78 46.91 -17.69
C ALA A 791 18.79 47.77 -18.50
N GLN A 792 18.18 48.79 -17.88
CA GLN A 792 17.34 49.76 -18.59
C GLN A 792 18.15 50.73 -19.47
N ALA A 793 19.41 51.02 -19.12
CA ALA A 793 20.29 51.85 -19.95
C ALA A 793 20.81 51.14 -21.22
N SER A 794 20.70 49.81 -21.30
CA SER A 794 21.23 48.99 -22.41
C SER A 794 20.20 48.58 -23.48
N HIS A 795 18.92 48.96 -23.32
CA HIS A 795 17.86 48.76 -24.33
C HIS A 795 17.16 50.09 -24.67
N PRO A 796 17.28 50.62 -25.91
CA PRO A 796 16.45 51.75 -26.33
C PRO A 796 15.02 51.28 -26.59
N ALA A 797 14.06 52.07 -26.11
CA ALA A 797 12.62 51.79 -26.05
C ALA A 797 11.99 51.38 -27.39
N GLU A 798 11.28 50.25 -27.39
CA GLU A 798 10.13 50.00 -28.27
C GLU A 798 8.84 50.13 -27.46
N ASP A 799 7.95 51.02 -27.92
CA ASP A 799 6.63 51.29 -27.36
C ASP A 799 5.75 50.04 -27.39
N SER A 800 5.27 49.59 -26.23
CA SER A 800 4.11 48.69 -26.08
C SER A 800 3.47 48.89 -24.71
N PRO A 801 2.15 49.14 -24.62
CA PRO A 801 1.50 49.43 -23.33
C PRO A 801 1.00 48.13 -22.67
N HIS A 802 1.63 47.74 -21.56
CA HIS A 802 1.02 46.84 -20.58
C HIS A 802 1.18 47.44 -19.17
N PRO A 803 0.10 47.66 -18.42
CA PRO A 803 0.19 48.16 -17.05
C PRO A 803 0.08 46.98 -16.07
N GLU A 804 1.18 46.58 -15.44
CA GLU A 804 1.12 46.00 -14.09
C GLU A 804 2.13 46.71 -13.20
N ARG A 805 1.58 47.34 -12.16
CA ARG A 805 2.24 48.23 -11.22
C ARG A 805 2.95 47.41 -10.13
N THR A 806 4.28 47.45 -10.10
CA THR A 806 5.05 47.32 -8.85
C THR A 806 5.07 48.69 -8.18
N SER A 807 4.30 48.88 -7.10
CA SER A 807 4.41 50.07 -6.27
C SER A 807 5.55 49.89 -5.25
N LEU A 808 6.72 50.44 -5.57
CA LEU A 808 7.73 50.79 -4.58
C LEU A 808 7.18 51.97 -3.74
N ILE A 809 6.91 51.72 -2.46
CA ILE A 809 6.51 52.79 -1.52
C ILE A 809 7.72 53.72 -1.33
N HIS A 810 7.55 54.98 -1.72
CA HIS A 810 8.49 56.06 -1.43
C HIS A 810 8.55 56.33 0.08
N SER A 811 9.74 56.73 0.55
CA SER A 811 10.15 56.95 1.94
C SER A 811 9.48 58.15 2.66
N GLY A 812 8.19 58.39 2.43
CA GLY A 812 7.47 59.56 2.94
C GLY A 812 6.29 59.28 3.89
N GLU A 813 5.91 58.02 4.13
CA GLU A 813 4.71 57.68 4.93
C GLU A 813 5.04 56.77 6.13
N LEU A 814 6.01 57.19 6.95
CA LEU A 814 6.45 56.46 8.15
C LEU A 814 6.18 57.18 9.49
N ASP A 815 5.13 58.00 9.57
CA ASP A 815 4.75 58.68 10.82
C ASP A 815 3.37 58.25 11.39
N GLY A 816 2.78 57.15 10.90
CA GLY A 816 1.40 56.77 11.23
C GLY A 816 1.18 55.48 12.02
N LEU A 817 2.21 54.67 12.32
CA LEU A 817 2.02 53.34 12.93
C LEU A 817 3.10 53.01 13.96
N ALA A 818 3.16 53.82 15.01
CA ALA A 818 3.96 53.55 16.22
C ALA A 818 3.07 53.36 17.46
N SER A 819 1.98 52.60 17.33
CA SER A 819 1.24 52.04 18.46
C SER A 819 0.38 50.84 18.03
N LEU A 820 1.03 49.69 17.82
CA LEU A 820 0.43 48.36 17.93
C LEU A 820 1.55 47.34 18.15
#